data_AF-A0A7C6NMB3-F1
#
_entry.id   AF-A0A7C6NMB3-F1
#
_cell.length_a   1.000
_cell.length_b   1.000
_cell.length_c   1.000
_cell.angle_alpha   90.00
_cell.angle_beta   90.00
_cell.angle_gamma   90.00
#
_symmetry.space_group_name_H-M   'P 1'
#
loop_
_entity.id
_entity.type
_entity.pdbx_description
1 polymer ?
#
loop_
_entity_poly.entity_id
_entity_poly.type
_entity_poly.pdbx_seq_one_letter_code
_entity_poly.pdbx_strand_id
1 'polypeptide(L)'
;MFSNLGQQALEYIRDAQQRSVLYWDVMRQSGDQYVEHVSQGKPPVLVFDHELIVDGRELEDPVNYGLLRIIPPADMPTDPDARPFVIIDPRAGHGPGVAGSKIHSEVGVALAAGHPCYFVTFGPDPEPNQSIYCILKAEKHFLEVVLQRHDPAQVGRPFLIGNCQGGWALMMLASIAPKLVGPMMLAGAPLAYWSGKSGQNPMRYSGGMLGGSWTSSFASDLRGGLFDGAHLVENFEQLDPANTFWKKPYNLYANIDTEVERYLGFDRWWAGHFMMTRQEIDWIVQNLFIGNRLSRAELPDPLSGGNINLRNIRSPILVFASQADNITPPPQALNWILDLYASDEDLRAHEQVIVYSLHETTGHLGIFVSSGVANREHEALVGALDLVELLPPGLYEAKIEDLHPDTPHQQWVKGRHVVSFEPRTLGDLHVLDDGRAEEADFEVVDRISQSNQHLYDLTLSPLVRSLANPWTTQVSHALSGGRLGRYMWSSLNPVALSFQQAAQSVKAHRQPVAEDNVFLATERVFSDHMERSLDVWRDMRDRSIETLFHSVYGSPWLRAWVGLGEPRANRHGLLNSDLSLHEELHDLRMQLSKAQVNEGGPAEAFARILIYMAGEDTFVDERAFNLLESLAKDHINDYQLPSLDRIKQELRKQWRIVHMHPEAAIAALPKLVPSDRQRAKIWRAVAEIAQLKDILNVDEQTQARFAEVARALELCSDWQAPAEVMAKLDQQKAQAEAEHKAQIERDLQAKAEAEKSKVLAAAKKVADQELAQQAERMAVAETQAKEQMRKASAELEAAKKEVAEAKAELTRQKALRAELEKQLAAKAKTETQAKSVTEAQASVAVTPAAAKNAVTAKKATAKKVTAKKSGSASKVSKKAAAKQAAKTAQAESKQARLSLDDDSTQPDAASPKENNKK
;
A
#
# COMPACT_ATOMS: atom_id res chain seq x y z
N MET A 1 19.21 -4.40 -43.20
CA MET A 1 17.99 -4.13 -42.40
C MET A 1 17.09 -5.36 -42.34
N PHE A 2 16.46 -5.80 -43.44
CA PHE A 2 15.51 -6.93 -43.41
C PHE A 2 16.04 -8.25 -42.79
N SER A 3 17.33 -8.56 -42.96
CA SER A 3 17.96 -9.74 -42.34
C SER A 3 18.00 -9.69 -40.80
N ASN A 4 18.21 -8.50 -40.21
CA ASN A 4 18.26 -8.32 -38.75
C ASN A 4 16.86 -8.49 -38.13
N LEU A 5 15.84 -7.87 -38.75
CA LEU A 5 14.44 -8.02 -38.32
C LEU A 5 13.94 -9.47 -38.37
N GLY A 6 14.32 -10.23 -39.42
CA GLY A 6 13.97 -11.65 -39.52
C GLY A 6 14.61 -12.51 -38.43
N GLN A 7 15.87 -12.22 -38.06
CA GLN A 7 16.54 -12.89 -36.95
C GLN A 7 15.90 -12.53 -35.60
N GLN A 8 15.67 -11.25 -35.33
CA GLN A 8 15.00 -10.79 -34.11
C GLN A 8 13.60 -11.41 -33.94
N ALA A 9 12.86 -11.58 -35.04
CA ALA A 9 11.55 -12.25 -35.02
C ALA A 9 11.67 -13.73 -34.62
N LEU A 10 12.66 -14.47 -35.13
CA LEU A 10 12.88 -15.87 -34.81
C LEU A 10 13.36 -16.08 -33.37
N GLU A 11 14.21 -15.18 -32.86
CA GLU A 11 14.66 -15.17 -31.46
C GLU A 11 13.49 -14.91 -30.52
N TYR A 12 12.66 -13.90 -30.81
CA TYR A 12 11.45 -13.60 -30.05
C TYR A 12 10.43 -14.75 -30.10
N ILE A 13 10.15 -15.34 -31.26
CA ILE A 13 9.20 -16.47 -31.36
C ILE A 13 9.68 -17.66 -30.54
N ARG A 14 10.99 -17.97 -30.56
CA ARG A 14 11.57 -19.05 -29.75
C ARG A 14 11.41 -18.75 -28.26
N ASP A 15 11.78 -17.55 -27.83
CA ASP A 15 11.65 -17.13 -26.43
C ASP A 15 10.18 -17.14 -25.96
N ALA A 16 9.25 -16.57 -26.73
CA ALA A 16 7.82 -16.57 -26.41
C ALA A 16 7.23 -17.98 -26.33
N GLN A 17 7.63 -18.91 -27.22
CA GLN A 17 7.27 -20.32 -27.13
C GLN A 17 7.81 -20.97 -25.85
N GLN A 18 9.07 -20.70 -25.49
CA GLN A 18 9.66 -21.19 -24.26
C GLN A 18 8.95 -20.64 -23.02
N ARG A 19 8.74 -19.31 -22.93
CA ARG A 19 8.00 -18.66 -21.85
C ARG A 19 6.57 -19.20 -21.74
N SER A 20 5.90 -19.47 -22.86
CA SER A 20 4.56 -20.07 -22.87
C SER A 20 4.53 -21.48 -22.28
N VAL A 21 5.48 -22.35 -22.66
CA VAL A 21 5.57 -23.72 -22.11
C VAL A 21 5.85 -23.69 -20.61
N LEU A 22 6.77 -22.82 -20.17
CA LEU A 22 7.09 -22.66 -18.75
C LEU A 22 5.90 -22.10 -17.96
N TYR A 23 5.21 -21.10 -18.48
CA TYR A 23 4.00 -20.53 -17.87
C TYR A 23 2.92 -21.61 -17.64
N TRP A 24 2.61 -22.44 -18.64
CA TRP A 24 1.62 -23.51 -18.48
C TRP A 24 2.07 -24.62 -17.53
N ASP A 25 3.37 -24.89 -17.40
CA ASP A 25 3.88 -25.78 -16.34
C ASP A 25 3.78 -25.14 -14.95
N VAL A 26 3.91 -23.82 -14.80
CA VAL A 26 3.64 -23.13 -13.51
C VAL A 26 2.15 -23.19 -13.18
N MET A 27 1.25 -23.00 -14.16
CA MET A 27 -0.18 -23.19 -13.94
C MET A 27 -0.50 -24.64 -13.53
N ARG A 28 0.18 -25.64 -14.12
CA ARG A 28 0.10 -27.05 -13.70
C ARG A 28 0.58 -27.26 -12.25
N GLN A 29 1.73 -26.70 -11.87
CA GLN A 29 2.26 -26.77 -10.51
C GLN A 29 1.32 -26.10 -9.49
N SER A 30 0.71 -24.99 -9.87
CA SER A 30 -0.32 -24.27 -9.09
C SER A 30 -1.57 -25.14 -8.85
N GLY A 31 -2.04 -25.88 -9.88
CA GLY A 31 -3.13 -26.84 -9.72
C GLY A 31 -2.75 -28.07 -8.89
N ASP A 32 -1.55 -28.62 -9.07
CA ASP A 32 -1.03 -29.74 -8.26
C ASP A 32 -0.95 -29.34 -6.78
N GLN A 33 -0.38 -28.17 -6.49
CA GLN A 33 -0.25 -27.63 -5.14
C GLN A 33 -1.61 -27.43 -4.47
N TYR A 34 -2.63 -27.00 -5.23
CA TYR A 34 -4.01 -26.92 -4.74
C TYR A 34 -4.58 -28.31 -4.42
N VAL A 35 -4.38 -29.31 -5.30
CA VAL A 35 -4.85 -30.69 -5.07
C VAL A 35 -4.16 -31.32 -3.85
N GLU A 36 -2.85 -31.12 -3.70
CA GLU A 36 -2.07 -31.58 -2.54
C GLU A 36 -2.58 -30.92 -1.25
N HIS A 37 -2.72 -29.61 -1.23
CA HIS A 37 -3.22 -28.86 -0.07
C HIS A 37 -4.65 -29.28 0.33
N VAL A 38 -5.53 -29.55 -0.63
CA VAL A 38 -6.86 -30.13 -0.36
C VAL A 38 -6.76 -31.54 0.21
N SER A 39 -5.86 -32.39 -0.30
CA SER A 39 -5.69 -33.76 0.22
C SER A 39 -5.11 -33.82 1.64
N GLN A 40 -4.33 -32.80 2.03
CA GLN A 40 -3.81 -32.61 3.39
C GLN A 40 -4.85 -32.01 4.37
N GLY A 41 -6.08 -31.73 3.92
CA GLY A 41 -7.12 -31.13 4.76
C GLY A 41 -7.05 -29.60 4.89
N LYS A 42 -6.30 -28.92 4.00
CA LYS A 42 -6.07 -27.47 3.99
C LYS A 42 -5.47 -26.92 5.31
N PRO A 43 -4.26 -27.36 5.71
CA PRO A 43 -3.60 -26.84 6.90
C PRO A 43 -3.29 -25.33 6.78
N PRO A 44 -3.12 -24.59 7.89
CA PRO A 44 -2.76 -23.17 7.83
C PRO A 44 -1.47 -22.92 7.07
N VAL A 45 -1.38 -21.82 6.32
CA VAL A 45 -0.21 -21.49 5.47
C VAL A 45 0.89 -20.78 6.30
N LEU A 46 1.25 -21.39 7.43
CA LEU A 46 2.32 -20.92 8.32
C LEU A 46 3.66 -21.54 7.92
N VAL A 47 4.75 -20.76 7.95
CA VAL A 47 6.13 -21.30 7.80
C VAL A 47 6.77 -21.69 9.14
N PHE A 48 6.08 -21.43 10.25
CA PHE A 48 6.52 -21.73 11.61
C PHE A 48 5.83 -22.98 12.16
N ASP A 49 6.61 -23.83 12.83
CA ASP A 49 6.08 -24.96 13.60
C ASP A 49 5.15 -24.45 14.72
N HIS A 50 4.13 -25.24 15.05
CA HIS A 50 3.11 -24.84 16.01
C HIS A 50 2.47 -26.03 16.74
N GLU A 51 2.01 -25.78 17.96
CA GLU A 51 1.21 -26.72 18.75
C GLU A 51 -0.24 -26.21 18.89
N LEU A 52 -1.23 -27.11 18.76
CA LEU A 52 -2.64 -26.81 19.02
C LEU A 52 -2.88 -26.81 20.53
N ILE A 53 -3.33 -25.66 21.06
CA ILE A 53 -3.58 -25.45 22.50
C ILE A 53 -5.04 -25.66 22.86
N VAL A 54 -5.96 -25.23 21.99
CA VAL A 54 -7.41 -25.40 22.15
C VAL A 54 -8.00 -25.70 20.78
N ASP A 55 -8.74 -26.80 20.64
CA ASP A 55 -9.66 -27.01 19.51
C ASP A 55 -11.04 -26.46 19.89
N GLY A 56 -11.54 -25.48 19.13
CA GLY A 56 -12.84 -24.85 19.35
C GLY A 56 -14.02 -25.82 19.16
N ARG A 57 -13.79 -26.98 18.53
CA ARG A 57 -14.80 -28.05 18.37
C ARG A 57 -15.13 -28.77 19.68
N GLU A 58 -14.22 -28.72 20.64
CA GLU A 58 -14.38 -29.36 21.95
C GLU A 58 -15.07 -28.44 23.00
N LEU A 59 -15.43 -27.22 22.61
CA LEU A 59 -16.11 -26.24 23.46
C LEU A 59 -17.63 -26.44 23.51
N GLU A 60 -18.29 -25.81 24.50
CA GLU A 60 -19.74 -25.89 24.72
C GLU A 60 -20.57 -25.37 23.53
N ASP A 61 -20.09 -24.31 22.87
CA ASP A 61 -20.56 -23.84 21.57
C ASP A 61 -19.49 -24.20 20.52
N PRO A 62 -19.58 -25.35 19.81
CA PRO A 62 -18.52 -25.78 18.90
C PRO A 62 -18.28 -24.80 17.76
N VAL A 63 -17.01 -24.51 17.49
CA VAL A 63 -16.58 -23.71 16.34
C VAL A 63 -15.37 -24.35 15.66
N ASN A 64 -15.22 -24.11 14.37
CA ASN A 64 -14.08 -24.61 13.61
C ASN A 64 -12.77 -23.82 13.84
N TYR A 65 -12.71 -22.99 14.89
CA TYR A 65 -11.55 -22.19 15.25
C TYR A 65 -10.64 -22.94 16.22
N GLY A 66 -9.37 -22.55 16.32
CA GLY A 66 -8.46 -23.09 17.32
C GLY A 66 -7.38 -22.08 17.72
N LEU A 67 -6.83 -22.27 18.92
CA LEU A 67 -5.68 -21.51 19.40
C LEU A 67 -4.40 -22.30 19.14
N LEU A 68 -3.51 -21.76 18.31
CA LEU A 68 -2.16 -22.28 18.12
C LEU A 68 -1.17 -21.50 18.99
N ARG A 69 -0.16 -22.18 19.53
CA ARG A 69 1.09 -21.55 20.00
C ARG A 69 2.16 -21.82 18.96
N ILE A 70 2.84 -20.76 18.54
CA ILE A 70 3.98 -20.87 17.62
C ILE A 70 5.19 -21.37 18.42
N ILE A 71 5.90 -22.34 17.84
CA ILE A 71 7.15 -22.86 18.40
C ILE A 71 8.29 -22.00 17.83
N PRO A 72 9.05 -21.27 18.68
CA PRO A 72 10.13 -20.44 18.20
C PRO A 72 11.23 -21.30 17.56
N PRO A 73 11.75 -20.91 16.37
CA PRO A 73 12.90 -21.60 15.79
C PRO A 73 14.16 -21.28 16.61
N ALA A 74 15.18 -22.15 16.53
CA ALA A 74 16.34 -22.10 17.42
C ALA A 74 17.21 -20.82 17.27
N ASP A 75 17.04 -20.08 16.17
CA ASP A 75 17.69 -18.80 15.87
C ASP A 75 16.88 -17.56 16.33
N MET A 76 15.58 -17.73 16.68
CA MET A 76 14.72 -16.68 17.24
C MET A 76 14.07 -17.14 18.56
N PRO A 77 14.86 -17.38 19.63
CA PRO A 77 14.33 -17.81 20.91
C PRO A 77 13.49 -16.72 21.57
N THR A 78 12.29 -17.09 22.04
CA THR A 78 11.40 -16.21 22.81
C THR A 78 11.54 -16.41 24.31
N ASP A 79 11.43 -15.33 25.08
CA ASP A 79 11.36 -15.37 26.54
C ASP A 79 9.93 -15.74 26.99
N PRO A 80 9.71 -16.86 27.72
CA PRO A 80 8.40 -17.21 28.27
C PRO A 80 7.80 -16.15 29.19
N ASP A 81 8.63 -15.33 29.85
CA ASP A 81 8.22 -14.28 30.78
C ASP A 81 8.11 -12.89 30.09
N ALA A 82 8.22 -12.85 28.75
CA ALA A 82 7.86 -11.67 27.96
C ALA A 82 6.37 -11.64 27.60
N ARG A 83 5.84 -10.43 27.31
CA ARG A 83 4.43 -10.22 26.94
C ARG A 83 4.02 -11.12 25.77
N PRO A 84 2.94 -11.92 25.85
CA PRO A 84 2.49 -12.73 24.74
C PRO A 84 1.83 -11.90 23.63
N PHE A 85 1.99 -12.35 22.40
CA PHE A 85 1.32 -11.82 21.21
C PHE A 85 0.20 -12.78 20.78
N VAL A 86 -0.94 -12.25 20.32
CA VAL A 86 -2.06 -13.04 19.78
C VAL A 86 -2.48 -12.46 18.44
N ILE A 87 -2.30 -13.21 17.35
CA ILE A 87 -2.63 -12.77 15.99
C ILE A 87 -3.93 -13.43 15.53
N ILE A 88 -4.86 -12.62 14.99
CA ILE A 88 -6.18 -13.05 14.49
C ILE A 88 -6.26 -12.73 13.00
N ASP A 89 -6.19 -13.78 12.18
CA ASP A 89 -6.10 -13.70 10.73
C ASP A 89 -7.48 -13.48 10.05
N PRO A 90 -7.52 -12.93 8.82
CA PRO A 90 -8.78 -12.64 8.16
C PRO A 90 -9.43 -13.89 7.56
N ARG A 91 -10.64 -14.23 7.98
CA ARG A 91 -11.48 -15.25 7.32
C ARG A 91 -12.19 -14.73 6.06
N ALA A 92 -11.53 -13.87 5.28
CA ALA A 92 -12.10 -13.19 4.12
C ALA A 92 -12.22 -14.11 2.88
N GLY A 93 -12.80 -15.29 3.04
CA GLY A 93 -12.95 -16.34 2.04
C GLY A 93 -11.73 -17.26 1.85
N HIS A 94 -10.55 -16.78 2.25
CA HIS A 94 -9.29 -17.52 2.27
C HIS A 94 -9.10 -18.34 3.55
N GLY A 95 -8.13 -19.26 3.53
CA GLY A 95 -7.63 -19.96 4.72
C GLY A 95 -6.70 -19.11 5.60
N PRO A 96 -6.41 -19.55 6.83
CA PRO A 96 -5.55 -18.85 7.77
C PRO A 96 -4.06 -19.09 7.48
N GLY A 97 -3.23 -18.26 8.10
CA GLY A 97 -1.77 -18.36 8.14
C GLY A 97 -1.06 -17.25 7.38
N VAL A 98 -1.77 -16.26 6.83
CA VAL A 98 -1.17 -15.24 5.96
C VAL A 98 -0.16 -14.37 6.72
N ALA A 99 -0.48 -14.02 7.97
CA ALA A 99 0.41 -13.31 8.91
C ALA A 99 1.59 -14.15 9.44
N GLY A 100 1.66 -15.43 9.09
CA GLY A 100 2.80 -16.33 9.36
C GLY A 100 3.36 -17.00 8.11
N SER A 101 3.04 -16.50 6.91
CA SER A 101 3.39 -17.13 5.62
C SER A 101 4.84 -16.89 5.16
N LYS A 102 5.62 -16.13 5.92
CA LYS A 102 7.03 -15.77 5.66
C LYS A 102 7.77 -15.60 7.00
N ILE A 103 9.10 -15.69 6.97
CA ILE A 103 9.94 -15.39 8.14
C ILE A 103 9.85 -13.91 8.54
N HIS A 104 9.67 -13.00 7.58
CA HIS A 104 9.42 -11.58 7.82
C HIS A 104 7.92 -11.28 7.69
N SER A 105 7.15 -11.79 8.66
CA SER A 105 5.72 -11.56 8.84
C SER A 105 5.45 -11.12 10.28
N GLU A 106 4.20 -10.84 10.64
CA GLU A 106 3.82 -10.43 12.01
C GLU A 106 4.25 -11.43 13.08
N VAL A 107 4.04 -12.73 12.82
CA VAL A 107 4.57 -13.82 13.67
C VAL A 107 6.09 -13.70 13.79
N GLY A 108 6.79 -13.52 12.67
CA GLY A 108 8.25 -13.37 12.64
C GLY A 108 8.76 -12.13 13.40
N VAL A 109 8.06 -10.99 13.31
CA VAL A 109 8.38 -9.77 14.05
C VAL A 109 8.22 -10.00 15.56
N ALA A 110 7.14 -10.66 15.99
CA ALA A 110 6.92 -10.99 17.40
C ALA A 110 8.02 -11.94 17.94
N LEU A 111 8.36 -12.99 17.19
CA LEU A 111 9.43 -13.93 17.57
C LEU A 111 10.81 -13.27 17.58
N ALA A 112 11.12 -12.43 16.58
CA ALA A 112 12.41 -11.72 16.50
C ALA A 112 12.57 -10.66 17.61
N ALA A 113 11.45 -10.09 18.10
CA ALA A 113 11.42 -9.25 19.30
C ALA A 113 11.44 -10.05 20.62
N GLY A 114 11.50 -11.39 20.55
CA GLY A 114 11.61 -12.27 21.72
C GLY A 114 10.28 -12.62 22.42
N HIS A 115 9.13 -12.29 21.83
CA HIS A 115 7.82 -12.46 22.46
C HIS A 115 7.16 -13.81 22.14
N PRO A 116 6.54 -14.50 23.12
CA PRO A 116 5.74 -15.69 22.89
C PRO A 116 4.56 -15.40 21.96
N CYS A 117 4.49 -16.07 20.80
CA CYS A 117 3.46 -15.82 19.81
C CYS A 117 2.37 -16.91 19.80
N TYR A 118 1.12 -16.49 19.82
CA TYR A 118 -0.08 -17.29 19.61
C TYR A 118 -0.81 -16.84 18.35
N PHE A 119 -1.55 -17.76 17.73
CA PHE A 119 -2.22 -17.53 16.47
C PHE A 119 -3.61 -18.17 16.49
N VAL A 120 -4.65 -17.39 16.22
CA VAL A 120 -6.03 -17.89 16.10
C VAL A 120 -6.24 -18.39 14.67
N THR A 121 -6.42 -19.71 14.56
CA THR A 121 -6.63 -20.41 13.29
C THR A 121 -8.08 -20.86 13.13
N PHE A 122 -8.45 -21.29 11.93
CA PHE A 122 -9.77 -21.87 11.64
C PHE A 122 -9.69 -22.94 10.54
N GLY A 123 -10.57 -23.93 10.59
CA GLY A 123 -10.68 -25.02 9.63
C GLY A 123 -11.45 -24.65 8.35
N PRO A 124 -11.40 -25.50 7.31
CA PRO A 124 -12.01 -25.22 6.01
C PRO A 124 -13.53 -25.25 6.00
N ASP A 125 -14.14 -26.07 6.86
CA ASP A 125 -15.58 -26.23 6.99
C ASP A 125 -16.00 -25.80 8.40
N PRO A 126 -17.12 -25.05 8.57
CA PRO A 126 -17.62 -24.60 9.86
C PRO A 126 -18.38 -25.71 10.60
N GLU A 127 -18.48 -25.59 11.93
CA GLU A 127 -19.29 -26.51 12.72
C GLU A 127 -20.81 -26.24 12.54
N PRO A 128 -21.68 -27.25 12.73
CA PRO A 128 -23.12 -27.07 12.60
C PRO A 128 -23.67 -26.01 13.58
N ASN A 129 -24.46 -25.07 13.04
CA ASN A 129 -25.01 -23.91 13.78
C ASN A 129 -23.96 -22.91 14.30
N GLN A 130 -22.70 -23.00 13.86
CA GLN A 130 -21.68 -22.00 14.16
C GLN A 130 -22.13 -20.60 13.73
N SER A 131 -21.96 -19.64 14.63
CA SER A 131 -22.29 -18.22 14.44
C SER A 131 -21.15 -17.32 14.91
N ILE A 132 -21.18 -16.04 14.52
CA ILE A 132 -20.20 -15.04 14.95
C ILE A 132 -20.15 -14.90 16.49
N TYR A 133 -21.28 -15.06 17.18
CA TYR A 133 -21.30 -15.04 18.65
C TYR A 133 -20.69 -16.30 19.28
N CYS A 134 -20.78 -17.46 18.63
CA CYS A 134 -20.04 -18.67 19.05
C CYS A 134 -18.53 -18.44 18.92
N ILE A 135 -18.09 -17.83 17.80
CA ILE A 135 -16.68 -17.50 17.58
C ILE A 135 -16.17 -16.51 18.64
N LEU A 136 -16.89 -15.43 18.91
CA LEU A 136 -16.47 -14.46 19.96
C LEU A 136 -16.37 -15.09 21.36
N LYS A 137 -17.23 -16.07 21.69
CA LYS A 137 -17.11 -16.85 22.94
C LYS A 137 -15.86 -17.74 22.95
N ALA A 138 -15.55 -18.40 21.83
CA ALA A 138 -14.35 -19.22 21.69
C ALA A 138 -13.07 -18.38 21.73
N GLU A 139 -13.01 -17.25 21.02
CA GLU A 139 -11.87 -16.32 21.05
C GLU A 139 -11.66 -15.73 22.46
N LYS A 140 -12.72 -15.39 23.19
CA LYS A 140 -12.65 -15.04 24.61
C LYS A 140 -12.01 -16.17 25.43
N HIS A 141 -12.42 -17.41 25.22
CA HIS A 141 -11.84 -18.56 25.92
C HIS A 141 -10.36 -18.78 25.56
N PHE A 142 -9.98 -18.57 24.30
CA PHE A 142 -8.58 -18.61 23.87
C PHE A 142 -7.73 -17.58 24.62
N LEU A 143 -8.22 -16.34 24.78
CA LEU A 143 -7.53 -15.33 25.58
C LEU A 143 -7.45 -15.71 27.08
N GLU A 144 -8.50 -16.31 27.64
CA GLU A 144 -8.45 -16.84 29.02
C GLU A 144 -7.36 -17.91 29.19
N VAL A 145 -7.16 -18.78 28.19
CA VAL A 145 -6.08 -19.78 28.19
C VAL A 145 -4.69 -19.14 28.01
N VAL A 146 -4.56 -18.07 27.22
CA VAL A 146 -3.31 -17.30 27.12
C VAL A 146 -2.96 -16.65 28.46
N LEU A 147 -3.92 -16.02 29.14
CA LEU A 147 -3.73 -15.41 30.47
C LEU A 147 -3.48 -16.42 31.60
N GLN A 148 -3.88 -17.68 31.43
CA GLN A 148 -3.53 -18.77 32.36
C GLN A 148 -2.08 -19.25 32.18
N ARG A 149 -1.52 -19.07 30.97
CA ARG A 149 -0.12 -19.43 30.66
C ARG A 149 0.87 -18.29 30.92
N HIS A 150 0.38 -17.05 30.91
CA HIS A 150 1.17 -15.81 31.03
C HIS A 150 0.52 -14.89 32.05
N ASP A 151 1.13 -14.75 33.24
CA ASP A 151 0.55 -13.94 34.32
C ASP A 151 0.52 -12.45 33.93
N PRO A 152 -0.67 -11.85 33.71
CA PRO A 152 -0.77 -10.46 33.25
C PRO A 152 -0.33 -9.44 34.32
N ALA A 153 -0.14 -9.85 35.58
CA ALA A 153 0.46 -9.01 36.62
C ALA A 153 2.00 -8.91 36.50
N GLN A 154 2.64 -9.84 35.81
CA GLN A 154 4.09 -9.89 35.61
C GLN A 154 4.47 -9.41 34.20
N VAL A 155 3.86 -9.98 33.16
CA VAL A 155 4.28 -9.76 31.75
C VAL A 155 3.41 -8.73 31.02
N GLY A 156 2.37 -8.23 31.69
CA GLY A 156 1.30 -7.43 31.10
C GLY A 156 0.30 -8.28 30.32
N ARG A 157 -0.77 -7.64 29.83
CA ARG A 157 -1.78 -8.32 29.00
C ARG A 157 -1.28 -8.53 27.58
N PRO A 158 -1.78 -9.55 26.85
CA PRO A 158 -1.35 -9.84 25.48
C PRO A 158 -1.48 -8.64 24.56
N PHE A 159 -0.51 -8.48 23.66
CA PHE A 159 -0.66 -7.61 22.50
C PHE A 159 -1.43 -8.35 21.41
N LEU A 160 -2.48 -7.75 20.84
CA LEU A 160 -3.34 -8.42 19.87
C LEU A 160 -3.25 -7.75 18.50
N ILE A 161 -3.07 -8.54 17.45
CA ILE A 161 -3.08 -8.06 16.06
C ILE A 161 -4.30 -8.66 15.37
N GLY A 162 -5.15 -7.80 14.81
CA GLY A 162 -6.36 -8.18 14.10
C GLY A 162 -6.30 -7.72 12.65
N ASN A 163 -6.19 -8.68 11.73
CA ASN A 163 -5.92 -8.41 10.31
C ASN A 163 -7.21 -8.40 9.51
N CYS A 164 -7.50 -7.29 8.81
CA CYS A 164 -8.71 -7.09 8.02
C CYS A 164 -9.98 -7.53 8.78
N GLN A 165 -10.56 -8.69 8.46
CA GLN A 165 -11.70 -9.26 9.18
C GLN A 165 -11.42 -9.53 10.66
N GLY A 166 -10.21 -10.02 10.99
CA GLY A 166 -9.78 -10.26 12.36
C GLY A 166 -9.75 -9.00 13.22
N GLY A 167 -9.58 -7.82 12.60
CA GLY A 167 -9.57 -6.54 13.30
C GLY A 167 -10.94 -6.12 13.84
N TRP A 168 -12.03 -6.31 13.08
CA TRP A 168 -13.36 -6.04 13.63
C TRP A 168 -13.80 -7.09 14.66
N ALA A 169 -13.34 -8.34 14.51
CA ALA A 169 -13.58 -9.40 15.50
C ALA A 169 -12.87 -9.05 16.82
N LEU A 170 -11.60 -8.65 16.74
CA LEU A 170 -10.81 -8.15 17.85
C LEU A 170 -11.45 -6.94 18.54
N MET A 171 -12.00 -5.98 17.79
CA MET A 171 -12.70 -4.82 18.37
C MET A 171 -13.97 -5.21 19.13
N MET A 172 -14.76 -6.17 18.61
CA MET A 172 -15.89 -6.72 19.37
C MET A 172 -15.41 -7.43 20.64
N LEU A 173 -14.43 -8.33 20.52
CA LEU A 173 -13.85 -9.08 21.63
C LEU A 173 -13.29 -8.17 22.73
N ALA A 174 -12.56 -7.12 22.34
CA ALA A 174 -12.01 -6.11 23.23
C ALA A 174 -13.10 -5.30 23.96
N SER A 175 -14.26 -5.09 23.33
CA SER A 175 -15.37 -4.34 23.92
C SER A 175 -16.22 -5.15 24.91
N ILE A 176 -16.38 -6.46 24.66
CA ILE A 176 -17.12 -7.38 25.55
C ILE A 176 -16.25 -7.95 26.68
N ALA A 177 -14.93 -8.06 26.45
CA ALA A 177 -13.96 -8.60 27.41
C ALA A 177 -12.73 -7.68 27.62
N PRO A 178 -12.89 -6.38 27.94
CA PRO A 178 -11.80 -5.39 28.04
C PRO A 178 -10.75 -5.68 29.14
N LYS A 179 -10.96 -6.71 29.96
CA LYS A 179 -10.00 -7.17 30.98
C LYS A 179 -9.01 -8.22 30.45
N LEU A 180 -9.27 -8.84 29.30
CA LEU A 180 -8.41 -9.88 28.72
C LEU A 180 -7.38 -9.29 27.73
N VAL A 181 -7.69 -8.14 27.14
CA VAL A 181 -6.88 -7.51 26.08
C VAL A 181 -5.88 -6.48 26.63
N GLY A 182 -4.64 -6.54 26.12
CA GLY A 182 -3.65 -5.45 26.21
C GLY A 182 -3.84 -4.46 25.06
N PRO A 183 -2.81 -3.68 24.69
CA PRO A 183 -2.84 -2.86 23.48
C PRO A 183 -3.08 -3.72 22.24
N MET A 184 -3.67 -3.14 21.21
CA MET A 184 -4.07 -3.88 20.00
C MET A 184 -3.78 -3.12 18.72
N MET A 185 -3.50 -3.85 17.65
CA MET A 185 -3.27 -3.31 16.32
C MET A 185 -4.30 -3.83 15.32
N LEU A 186 -4.88 -2.91 14.56
CA LEU A 186 -5.85 -3.17 13.51
C LEU A 186 -5.18 -2.92 12.15
N ALA A 187 -4.79 -3.98 11.46
CA ALA A 187 -4.09 -3.89 10.17
C ALA A 187 -5.09 -4.00 9.01
N GLY A 188 -5.37 -2.88 8.35
CA GLY A 188 -6.31 -2.83 7.22
C GLY A 188 -7.73 -3.27 7.58
N ALA A 189 -8.20 -3.00 8.81
CA ALA A 189 -9.49 -3.48 9.31
C ALA A 189 -10.63 -2.44 9.12
N PRO A 190 -11.70 -2.77 8.37
CA PRO A 190 -12.81 -1.84 8.18
C PRO A 190 -13.72 -1.80 9.41
N LEU A 191 -14.13 -0.60 9.82
CA LEU A 191 -15.05 -0.38 10.93
C LEU A 191 -16.16 0.64 10.61
N ALA A 192 -15.92 1.56 9.67
CA ALA A 192 -16.91 2.51 9.15
C ALA A 192 -17.25 2.20 7.68
N TYR A 193 -18.13 1.22 7.47
CA TYR A 193 -18.34 0.54 6.18
C TYR A 193 -18.93 1.42 5.07
N TRP A 194 -19.59 2.52 5.43
CA TRP A 194 -20.17 3.46 4.45
C TRP A 194 -19.21 4.57 4.03
N SER A 195 -18.19 4.87 4.83
CA SER A 195 -17.28 6.00 4.60
C SER A 195 -16.31 5.75 3.43
N GLY A 196 -15.67 6.81 2.93
CA GLY A 196 -14.76 6.76 1.79
C GLY A 196 -15.02 7.86 0.76
N LYS A 197 -14.01 8.13 -0.07
CA LYS A 197 -14.07 9.16 -1.11
C LYS A 197 -14.86 8.70 -2.33
N SER A 198 -15.66 9.61 -2.87
CA SER A 198 -16.31 9.50 -4.18
C SER A 198 -15.28 9.25 -5.29
N GLY A 199 -15.64 8.44 -6.27
CA GLY A 199 -14.83 8.10 -7.45
C GLY A 199 -13.63 7.19 -7.18
N GLN A 200 -13.42 6.69 -5.95
CA GLN A 200 -12.26 5.86 -5.58
C GLN A 200 -12.64 4.50 -4.98
N ASN A 201 -13.73 4.43 -4.20
CA ASN A 201 -14.01 3.29 -3.33
C ASN A 201 -15.32 2.58 -3.71
N PRO A 202 -15.43 1.94 -4.90
CA PRO A 202 -16.71 1.48 -5.44
C PRO A 202 -17.34 0.30 -4.71
N MET A 203 -16.56 -0.50 -3.96
CA MET A 203 -17.05 -1.75 -3.35
C MET A 203 -18.23 -1.53 -2.40
N ARG A 204 -18.24 -0.42 -1.64
CA ARG A 204 -19.32 -0.10 -0.69
C ARG A 204 -20.71 -0.04 -1.35
N TYR A 205 -20.77 0.39 -2.62
CA TYR A 205 -22.03 0.51 -3.36
C TYR A 205 -22.60 -0.86 -3.79
N SER A 206 -21.77 -1.92 -3.84
CA SER A 206 -22.16 -3.26 -4.30
C SER A 206 -23.32 -3.85 -3.50
N GLY A 207 -23.38 -3.60 -2.19
CA GLY A 207 -24.49 -4.06 -1.34
C GLY A 207 -25.84 -3.48 -1.77
N GLY A 208 -25.86 -2.21 -2.18
CA GLY A 208 -27.03 -1.59 -2.81
C GLY A 208 -27.32 -2.17 -4.19
N MET A 209 -26.31 -2.21 -5.06
CA MET A 209 -26.48 -2.64 -6.45
C MET A 209 -26.95 -4.10 -6.64
N LEU A 210 -26.67 -4.98 -5.67
CA LEU A 210 -27.17 -6.36 -5.63
C LEU A 210 -28.57 -6.50 -5.00
N GLY A 211 -29.18 -5.39 -4.58
CA GLY A 211 -30.47 -5.37 -3.89
C GLY A 211 -30.42 -5.83 -2.43
N GLY A 212 -29.25 -5.81 -1.80
CA GLY A 212 -29.04 -6.17 -0.40
C GLY A 212 -28.49 -7.57 -0.15
N SER A 213 -28.53 -7.98 1.12
CA SER A 213 -27.92 -9.21 1.66
C SER A 213 -28.54 -10.52 1.15
N TRP A 214 -29.75 -10.50 0.61
CA TRP A 214 -30.47 -11.73 0.20
C TRP A 214 -29.66 -12.63 -0.76
N THR A 215 -28.71 -12.06 -1.50
CA THR A 215 -27.78 -12.77 -2.37
C THR A 215 -26.81 -13.70 -1.62
N SER A 216 -26.33 -13.34 -0.42
CA SER A 216 -25.52 -14.24 0.42
C SER A 216 -26.34 -15.43 0.92
N SER A 217 -27.58 -15.17 1.35
CA SER A 217 -28.52 -16.19 1.77
C SER A 217 -28.86 -17.14 0.63
N PHE A 218 -29.09 -16.62 -0.58
CA PHE A 218 -29.36 -17.41 -1.78
C PHE A 218 -28.18 -18.31 -2.19
N ALA A 219 -26.96 -17.76 -2.21
CA ALA A 219 -25.74 -18.53 -2.48
C ALA A 219 -25.52 -19.65 -1.44
N SER A 220 -25.85 -19.37 -0.17
CA SER A 220 -25.77 -20.35 0.92
C SER A 220 -26.85 -21.43 0.83
N ASP A 221 -28.10 -21.05 0.54
CA ASP A 221 -29.24 -21.96 0.47
C ASP A 221 -29.12 -22.92 -0.72
N LEU A 222 -28.55 -22.48 -1.85
CA LEU A 222 -28.17 -23.34 -2.99
C LEU A 222 -27.17 -24.46 -2.62
N ARG A 223 -26.47 -24.31 -1.50
CA ARG A 223 -25.42 -25.21 -1.01
C ARG A 223 -25.77 -25.86 0.33
N GLY A 224 -27.06 -25.89 0.68
CA GLY A 224 -27.54 -26.55 1.91
C GLY A 224 -27.20 -25.78 3.19
N GLY A 225 -27.03 -24.46 3.11
CA GLY A 225 -26.74 -23.59 4.26
C GLY A 225 -25.27 -23.23 4.45
N LEU A 226 -24.40 -23.56 3.49
CA LEU A 226 -22.98 -23.21 3.50
C LEU A 226 -22.64 -22.17 2.42
N PHE A 227 -22.03 -21.07 2.83
CA PHE A 227 -21.52 -20.03 1.94
C PHE A 227 -20.09 -20.34 1.50
N ASP A 228 -19.81 -20.19 0.21
CA ASP A 228 -18.50 -20.44 -0.39
C ASP A 228 -17.64 -19.19 -0.42
N GLY A 229 -16.55 -19.19 0.35
CA GLY A 229 -15.57 -18.09 0.39
C GLY A 229 -14.96 -17.73 -0.97
N ALA A 230 -15.03 -18.61 -1.97
CA ALA A 230 -14.64 -18.28 -3.35
C ALA A 230 -15.40 -17.06 -3.92
N HIS A 231 -16.62 -16.78 -3.48
CA HIS A 231 -17.35 -15.57 -3.87
C HIS A 231 -16.74 -14.29 -3.28
N LEU A 232 -16.09 -14.36 -2.11
CA LEU A 232 -15.37 -13.22 -1.53
C LEU A 232 -14.04 -13.00 -2.27
N VAL A 233 -13.33 -14.08 -2.59
CA VAL A 233 -12.10 -14.03 -3.41
C VAL A 233 -12.40 -13.44 -4.80
N GLU A 234 -13.48 -13.87 -5.44
CA GLU A 234 -13.96 -13.31 -6.71
C GLU A 234 -14.27 -11.81 -6.60
N ASN A 235 -14.90 -11.36 -5.50
CA ASN A 235 -15.12 -9.92 -5.27
C ASN A 235 -13.79 -9.14 -5.20
N PHE A 236 -12.76 -9.66 -4.51
CA PHE A 236 -11.44 -9.02 -4.48
C PHE A 236 -10.78 -8.99 -5.88
N GLU A 237 -10.88 -10.09 -6.63
CA GLU A 237 -10.34 -10.20 -7.99
C GLU A 237 -11.01 -9.23 -8.98
N GLN A 238 -12.30 -8.92 -8.80
CA GLN A 238 -13.05 -7.98 -9.64
C GLN A 238 -12.76 -6.50 -9.36
N LEU A 239 -12.09 -6.13 -8.26
CA LEU A 239 -11.74 -4.73 -7.95
C LEU A 239 -10.67 -4.20 -8.88
N ASP A 240 -9.65 -5.01 -9.17
CA ASP A 240 -8.61 -4.69 -10.14
C ASP A 240 -8.55 -5.74 -11.26
N PRO A 241 -9.47 -5.65 -12.25
CA PRO A 241 -9.51 -6.55 -13.40
C PRO A 241 -8.25 -6.49 -14.24
N ALA A 242 -7.58 -5.33 -14.29
CA ALA A 242 -6.32 -5.15 -15.00
C ALA A 242 -5.22 -5.97 -14.32
N ASN A 243 -5.14 -5.92 -12.98
CA ASN A 243 -4.20 -6.74 -12.22
C ASN A 243 -4.50 -8.24 -12.31
N THR A 244 -5.75 -8.64 -12.05
CA THR A 244 -6.19 -10.04 -12.00
C THR A 244 -6.06 -10.74 -13.36
N PHE A 245 -6.65 -10.18 -14.41
CA PHE A 245 -6.78 -10.88 -15.70
C PHE A 245 -5.59 -10.69 -16.63
N TRP A 246 -4.74 -9.68 -16.40
CA TRP A 246 -3.61 -9.38 -17.28
C TRP A 246 -2.28 -9.19 -16.54
N LYS A 247 -2.14 -8.20 -15.66
CA LYS A 247 -0.85 -7.78 -15.09
C LYS A 247 -0.13 -8.89 -14.32
N LYS A 248 -0.83 -9.58 -13.41
CA LYS A 248 -0.25 -10.67 -12.59
C LYS A 248 0.12 -11.89 -13.46
N PRO A 249 -0.77 -12.42 -14.35
CA PRO A 249 -0.40 -13.44 -15.33
C PRO A 249 0.75 -13.03 -16.27
N TYR A 250 0.72 -11.79 -16.79
CA TYR A 250 1.76 -11.29 -17.69
C TYR A 250 3.10 -11.11 -16.97
N ASN A 251 3.12 -10.65 -15.72
CA ASN A 251 4.35 -10.55 -14.93
C ASN A 251 5.01 -11.93 -14.73
N LEU A 252 4.21 -12.96 -14.43
CA LEU A 252 4.71 -14.34 -14.37
C LEU A 252 5.23 -14.81 -15.73
N TYR A 253 4.50 -14.57 -16.82
CA TYR A 253 4.92 -14.95 -18.17
C TYR A 253 6.20 -14.21 -18.61
N ALA A 254 6.31 -12.90 -18.37
CA ALA A 254 7.44 -12.07 -18.77
C ALA A 254 8.70 -12.37 -17.95
N ASN A 255 8.55 -12.63 -16.65
CA ASN A 255 9.65 -12.89 -15.72
C ASN A 255 9.72 -14.38 -15.30
N ILE A 256 9.35 -15.29 -16.20
CA ILE A 256 9.15 -16.73 -15.90
C ILE A 256 10.41 -17.46 -15.40
N ASP A 257 11.59 -16.87 -15.60
CA ASP A 257 12.85 -17.42 -15.13
C ASP A 257 13.15 -17.05 -13.65
N THR A 258 12.41 -16.11 -13.04
CA THR A 258 12.63 -15.63 -11.65
C THR A 258 11.35 -15.53 -10.79
N GLU A 259 10.18 -15.35 -11.38
CA GLU A 259 8.92 -15.01 -10.67
C GLU A 259 8.15 -16.23 -10.12
N VAL A 260 8.53 -17.44 -10.54
CA VAL A 260 7.80 -18.71 -10.30
C VAL A 260 7.57 -18.98 -8.82
N GLU A 261 8.61 -18.91 -8.00
CA GLU A 261 8.56 -19.22 -6.57
C GLU A 261 7.67 -18.23 -5.81
N ARG A 262 7.82 -16.93 -6.12
CA ARG A 262 6.99 -15.85 -5.54
C ARG A 262 5.50 -16.04 -5.89
N TYR A 263 5.22 -16.39 -7.15
CA TYR A 263 3.86 -16.65 -7.60
C TYR A 263 3.25 -17.85 -6.89
N LEU A 264 3.91 -19.02 -6.91
CA LEU A 264 3.41 -20.26 -6.31
C LEU A 264 3.28 -20.16 -4.77
N GLY A 265 4.17 -19.42 -4.10
CA GLY A 265 4.09 -19.15 -2.67
C GLY A 265 2.84 -18.36 -2.30
N PHE A 266 2.57 -17.24 -2.98
CA PHE A 266 1.34 -16.46 -2.78
C PHE A 266 0.08 -17.26 -3.15
N ASP A 267 0.14 -17.98 -4.27
CA ASP A 267 -0.97 -18.74 -4.83
C ASP A 267 -1.42 -19.91 -3.95
N ARG A 268 -0.52 -20.46 -3.11
CA ARG A 268 -0.84 -21.46 -2.08
C ARG A 268 -1.97 -21.00 -1.16
N TRP A 269 -1.89 -19.75 -0.72
CA TRP A 269 -2.89 -19.13 0.15
C TRP A 269 -4.09 -18.63 -0.65
N TRP A 270 -3.86 -17.94 -1.77
CA TRP A 270 -4.94 -17.36 -2.60
C TRP A 270 -5.94 -18.40 -3.14
N ALA A 271 -5.48 -19.62 -3.44
CA ALA A 271 -6.35 -20.70 -3.91
C ALA A 271 -7.14 -21.41 -2.78
N GLY A 272 -6.80 -21.14 -1.52
CA GLY A 272 -7.34 -21.81 -0.34
C GLY A 272 -8.72 -21.28 0.04
N HIS A 273 -9.77 -21.68 -0.67
CA HIS A 273 -11.14 -21.26 -0.40
C HIS A 273 -11.79 -22.01 0.78
N PHE A 274 -12.28 -21.25 1.76
CA PHE A 274 -12.86 -21.72 3.03
C PHE A 274 -14.38 -21.42 3.11
N MET A 275 -15.11 -22.16 3.93
CA MET A 275 -16.58 -22.07 4.04
C MET A 275 -17.03 -21.26 5.27
N MET A 276 -18.24 -20.74 5.19
CA MET A 276 -18.98 -20.15 6.31
C MET A 276 -20.39 -20.75 6.39
N THR A 277 -21.00 -20.74 7.57
CA THR A 277 -22.44 -21.00 7.66
C THR A 277 -23.20 -19.82 7.05
N ARG A 278 -24.43 -20.07 6.58
CA ARG A 278 -25.35 -19.01 6.19
C ARG A 278 -25.51 -17.95 7.29
N GLN A 279 -25.58 -18.38 8.54
CA GLN A 279 -25.74 -17.49 9.69
C GLN A 279 -24.54 -16.55 9.87
N GLU A 280 -23.32 -17.03 9.63
CA GLU A 280 -22.11 -16.21 9.68
C GLU A 280 -22.09 -15.15 8.58
N ILE A 281 -22.25 -15.54 7.31
CA ILE A 281 -22.18 -14.57 6.20
C ILE A 281 -23.35 -13.58 6.22
N ASP A 282 -24.56 -14.04 6.54
CA ASP A 282 -25.73 -13.17 6.62
C ASP A 282 -25.55 -12.16 7.76
N TRP A 283 -25.00 -12.58 8.91
CA TRP A 283 -24.67 -11.67 10.00
C TRP A 283 -23.63 -10.64 9.56
N ILE A 284 -22.53 -11.06 8.91
CA ILE A 284 -21.47 -10.17 8.45
C ILE A 284 -22.01 -9.13 7.46
N VAL A 285 -22.72 -9.56 6.42
CA VAL A 285 -23.20 -8.66 5.36
C VAL A 285 -24.28 -7.71 5.88
N GLN A 286 -25.24 -8.19 6.67
CA GLN A 286 -26.35 -7.36 7.18
C GLN A 286 -25.90 -6.36 8.25
N ASN A 287 -25.01 -6.76 9.17
CA ASN A 287 -24.65 -5.94 10.31
C ASN A 287 -23.46 -5.01 10.04
N LEU A 288 -22.48 -5.47 9.28
CA LEU A 288 -21.25 -4.73 9.03
C LEU A 288 -21.35 -3.96 7.71
N PHE A 289 -21.22 -4.65 6.57
CA PHE A 289 -21.08 -4.01 5.26
C PHE A 289 -22.31 -3.20 4.83
N ILE A 290 -23.52 -3.71 5.05
CA ILE A 290 -24.76 -3.00 4.68
C ILE A 290 -25.27 -2.12 5.82
N GLY A 291 -25.38 -2.65 7.05
CA GLY A 291 -26.00 -1.94 8.16
C GLY A 291 -25.11 -0.93 8.89
N ASN A 292 -23.79 -1.06 8.78
CA ASN A 292 -22.78 -0.25 9.48
C ASN A 292 -23.08 -0.09 10.99
N ARG A 293 -23.37 -1.22 11.67
CA ARG A 293 -23.97 -1.25 13.02
C ARG A 293 -22.98 -1.29 14.19
N LEU A 294 -21.73 -1.69 13.92
CA LEU A 294 -20.72 -1.95 14.94
C LEU A 294 -20.27 -0.66 15.65
N SER A 295 -19.92 0.39 14.90
CA SER A 295 -19.56 1.70 15.49
C SER A 295 -20.71 2.38 16.22
N ARG A 296 -21.97 2.07 15.84
CA ARG A 296 -23.20 2.65 16.39
C ARG A 296 -23.75 1.94 17.64
N ALA A 297 -23.06 0.90 18.14
CA ALA A 297 -23.51 0.06 19.25
C ALA A 297 -24.93 -0.53 19.04
N GLU A 298 -25.22 -1.00 17.83
CA GLU A 298 -26.51 -1.60 17.44
C GLU A 298 -26.54 -3.14 17.51
N LEU A 299 -25.44 -3.76 17.93
CA LEU A 299 -25.27 -5.22 17.97
C LEU A 299 -25.38 -5.71 19.43
N PRO A 300 -26.16 -6.79 19.71
CA PRO A 300 -26.28 -7.31 21.06
C PRO A 300 -24.97 -7.96 21.54
N ASP A 301 -24.63 -7.72 22.80
CA ASP A 301 -23.50 -8.37 23.48
C ASP A 301 -23.91 -9.80 23.92
N PRO A 302 -23.24 -10.86 23.44
CA PRO A 302 -23.59 -12.24 23.75
C PRO A 302 -23.27 -12.66 25.20
N LEU A 303 -22.66 -11.79 26.01
CA LEU A 303 -22.25 -12.06 27.39
C LEU A 303 -23.01 -11.20 28.42
N SER A 304 -23.23 -9.91 28.15
CA SER A 304 -23.84 -8.98 29.12
C SER A 304 -25.35 -8.75 28.93
N GLY A 305 -25.90 -9.09 27.76
CA GLY A 305 -27.31 -8.80 27.42
C GLY A 305 -27.60 -7.33 27.08
N GLY A 306 -26.59 -6.46 27.11
CA GLY A 306 -26.63 -5.12 26.53
C GLY A 306 -26.23 -5.14 25.05
N ASN A 307 -25.64 -4.04 24.57
CA ASN A 307 -25.06 -3.94 23.23
C ASN A 307 -23.53 -3.86 23.27
N ILE A 308 -22.89 -4.39 22.22
CA ILE A 308 -21.47 -4.25 21.92
C ILE A 308 -21.18 -2.76 21.75
N ASN A 309 -20.46 -2.16 22.70
CA ASN A 309 -20.10 -0.75 22.67
C ASN A 309 -18.57 -0.58 22.68
N LEU A 310 -18.01 -0.13 21.55
CA LEU A 310 -16.57 0.07 21.40
C LEU A 310 -15.97 1.09 22.39
N ARG A 311 -16.78 2.01 22.94
CA ARG A 311 -16.36 2.90 24.06
C ARG A 311 -16.03 2.14 25.36
N ASN A 312 -16.27 0.82 25.44
CA ASN A 312 -15.87 -0.02 26.57
C ASN A 312 -14.38 -0.40 26.56
N ILE A 313 -13.69 -0.25 25.42
CA ILE A 313 -12.25 -0.58 25.30
C ILE A 313 -11.42 0.38 26.18
N ARG A 314 -10.40 -0.16 26.86
CA ARG A 314 -9.53 0.57 27.81
C ARG A 314 -8.03 0.45 27.49
N SER A 315 -7.71 -0.25 26.41
CA SER A 315 -6.35 -0.49 25.96
C SER A 315 -6.08 0.35 24.71
N PRO A 316 -4.83 0.83 24.49
CA PRO A 316 -4.50 1.61 23.30
C PRO A 316 -4.81 0.85 22.02
N ILE A 317 -5.35 1.57 21.03
CA ILE A 317 -5.70 1.03 19.71
C ILE A 317 -4.76 1.64 18.68
N LEU A 318 -3.94 0.81 18.05
CA LEU A 318 -3.14 1.14 16.89
C LEU A 318 -3.93 0.80 15.63
N VAL A 319 -4.00 1.70 14.65
CA VAL A 319 -4.65 1.47 13.36
C VAL A 319 -3.63 1.65 12.24
N PHE A 320 -3.38 0.61 11.47
CA PHE A 320 -2.50 0.69 10.31
C PHE A 320 -3.34 0.66 9.02
N ALA A 321 -3.34 1.80 8.31
CA ALA A 321 -4.10 2.00 7.09
C ALA A 321 -3.20 2.59 5.98
N SER A 322 -3.70 2.65 4.76
CA SER A 322 -2.93 3.14 3.61
C SER A 322 -3.80 3.83 2.57
N GLN A 323 -3.28 4.91 1.97
CA GLN A 323 -3.95 5.67 0.90
C GLN A 323 -4.11 4.87 -0.39
N ALA A 324 -3.34 3.79 -0.58
CA ALA A 324 -3.45 2.87 -1.71
C ALA A 324 -4.30 1.61 -1.41
N ASP A 325 -4.96 1.56 -0.25
CA ASP A 325 -5.90 0.48 0.10
C ASP A 325 -7.30 0.78 -0.46
N ASN A 326 -7.68 0.06 -1.52
CA ASN A 326 -9.01 0.15 -2.14
C ASN A 326 -10.05 -0.80 -1.51
N ILE A 327 -9.68 -1.55 -0.47
CA ILE A 327 -10.56 -2.43 0.33
C ILE A 327 -10.99 -1.73 1.61
N THR A 328 -10.02 -1.09 2.27
CA THR A 328 -10.18 -0.41 3.56
C THR A 328 -9.38 0.88 3.52
N PRO A 329 -9.84 1.88 2.74
CA PRO A 329 -9.21 3.19 2.66
C PRO A 329 -9.25 3.88 4.04
N PRO A 330 -8.43 4.92 4.28
CA PRO A 330 -8.31 5.54 5.60
C PRO A 330 -9.65 5.97 6.25
N PRO A 331 -10.65 6.51 5.53
CA PRO A 331 -11.96 6.78 6.11
C PRO A 331 -12.67 5.53 6.67
N GLN A 332 -12.58 4.37 6.00
CA GLN A 332 -13.21 3.13 6.51
C GLN A 332 -12.46 2.54 7.72
N ALA A 333 -11.15 2.77 7.79
CA ALA A 333 -10.30 2.37 8.90
C ALA A 333 -10.43 3.31 10.14
N LEU A 334 -10.81 4.57 9.96
CA LEU A 334 -10.71 5.61 10.99
C LEU A 334 -12.03 6.33 11.35
N ASN A 335 -13.01 6.44 10.44
CA ASN A 335 -14.23 7.22 10.73
C ASN A 335 -15.13 6.62 11.81
N TRP A 336 -14.88 5.37 12.24
CA TRP A 336 -15.53 4.82 13.43
C TRP A 336 -15.19 5.65 14.68
N ILE A 337 -14.04 6.32 14.72
CA ILE A 337 -13.66 7.25 15.80
C ILE A 337 -14.63 8.44 15.82
N LEU A 338 -15.06 8.92 14.64
CA LEU A 338 -16.05 10.00 14.47
C LEU A 338 -17.51 9.55 14.69
N ASP A 339 -17.79 8.25 14.55
CA ASP A 339 -19.06 7.67 15.01
C ASP A 339 -19.07 7.50 16.54
N LEU A 340 -17.90 7.23 17.13
CA LEU A 340 -17.74 6.96 18.54
C LEU A 340 -17.67 8.22 19.39
N TYR A 341 -16.96 9.26 19.00
CA TYR A 341 -16.64 10.42 19.85
C TYR A 341 -17.11 11.74 19.23
N ALA A 342 -17.80 12.56 20.04
CA ALA A 342 -18.36 13.83 19.58
C ALA A 342 -17.34 14.99 19.53
N SER A 343 -16.23 14.87 20.26
CA SER A 343 -15.13 15.84 20.30
C SER A 343 -13.83 15.17 20.79
N ASP A 344 -12.70 15.86 20.63
CA ASP A 344 -11.41 15.44 21.19
C ASP A 344 -11.47 15.28 22.72
N GLU A 345 -12.25 16.14 23.39
CA GLU A 345 -12.46 16.08 24.84
C GLU A 345 -13.34 14.90 25.26
N ASP A 346 -14.31 14.47 24.43
CA ASP A 346 -15.09 13.25 24.66
C ASP A 346 -14.17 12.00 24.58
N LEU A 347 -13.27 11.94 23.58
CA LEU A 347 -12.27 10.88 23.48
C LEU A 347 -11.33 10.84 24.70
N ARG A 348 -10.82 12.00 25.10
CA ARG A 348 -9.98 12.19 26.30
C ARG A 348 -10.70 11.82 27.60
N ALA A 349 -11.95 12.21 27.77
CA ALA A 349 -12.78 11.86 28.94
C ALA A 349 -13.07 10.35 29.05
N HIS A 350 -13.01 9.62 27.93
CA HIS A 350 -13.04 8.16 27.91
C HIS A 350 -11.71 7.49 28.25
N GLU A 351 -10.65 8.27 28.54
CA GLU A 351 -9.29 7.83 28.82
C GLU A 351 -8.68 6.96 27.70
N GLN A 352 -9.12 7.18 26.45
CA GLN A 352 -8.73 6.36 25.31
C GLN A 352 -7.49 6.90 24.60
N VAL A 353 -6.61 5.99 24.17
CA VAL A 353 -5.44 6.29 23.34
C VAL A 353 -5.65 5.64 21.98
N ILE A 354 -5.68 6.42 20.91
CA ILE A 354 -5.77 5.93 19.53
C ILE A 354 -4.57 6.45 18.75
N VAL A 355 -3.82 5.54 18.15
CA VAL A 355 -2.67 5.83 17.30
C VAL A 355 -2.97 5.31 15.90
N TYR A 356 -2.68 6.07 14.85
CA TYR A 356 -2.82 5.59 13.48
C TYR A 356 -1.55 5.82 12.65
N SER A 357 -1.18 4.87 11.79
CA SER A 357 -0.18 5.06 10.73
C SER A 357 -0.89 5.08 9.37
N LEU A 358 -0.53 6.05 8.53
CA LEU A 358 -0.99 6.16 7.14
C LEU A 358 0.19 5.95 6.19
N HIS A 359 0.25 4.79 5.53
CA HIS A 359 1.19 4.61 4.43
C HIS A 359 0.64 5.19 3.11
N GLU A 360 1.52 5.67 2.23
CA GLU A 360 1.08 6.32 0.98
C GLU A 360 0.74 5.32 -0.14
N THR A 361 1.52 4.24 -0.27
CA THR A 361 1.58 3.43 -1.51
C THR A 361 1.31 1.94 -1.33
N THR A 362 0.88 1.50 -0.14
CA THR A 362 0.72 0.07 0.17
C THR A 362 -0.71 -0.39 -0.10
N GLY A 363 -0.92 -1.31 -1.04
CA GLY A 363 -2.24 -1.93 -1.22
C GLY A 363 -2.61 -2.84 -0.04
N HIS A 364 -3.89 -3.18 0.12
CA HIS A 364 -4.45 -3.94 1.25
C HIS A 364 -3.61 -5.12 1.76
N LEU A 365 -3.33 -6.11 0.90
CA LEU A 365 -2.50 -7.27 1.26
C LEU A 365 -1.06 -6.87 1.62
N GLY A 366 -0.58 -5.74 1.09
CA GLY A 366 0.71 -5.19 1.43
C GLY A 366 0.80 -4.66 2.86
N ILE A 367 -0.33 -4.49 3.57
CA ILE A 367 -0.41 -4.03 4.97
C ILE A 367 -0.02 -5.15 5.94
N PHE A 368 -0.36 -6.42 5.66
CA PHE A 368 -0.13 -7.56 6.58
C PHE A 368 0.63 -8.76 5.96
N VAL A 369 0.84 -8.80 4.63
CA VAL A 369 1.50 -9.92 3.91
C VAL A 369 2.88 -9.53 3.32
N SER A 370 3.26 -8.26 3.38
CA SER A 370 4.49 -7.77 2.73
C SER A 370 5.74 -7.93 3.60
N SER A 371 6.77 -8.59 3.05
CA SER A 371 8.11 -8.64 3.65
C SER A 371 8.91 -7.34 3.48
N GLY A 372 8.32 -6.31 2.87
CA GLY A 372 8.89 -4.97 2.72
C GLY A 372 8.23 -3.98 3.69
N VAL A 373 7.32 -3.14 3.18
CA VAL A 373 6.69 -2.05 3.94
C VAL A 373 5.98 -2.55 5.20
N ALA A 374 5.11 -3.57 5.13
CA ALA A 374 4.46 -4.07 6.34
C ALA A 374 5.47 -4.46 7.42
N ASN A 375 6.51 -5.21 7.07
CA ASN A 375 7.57 -5.58 8.01
C ASN A 375 8.24 -4.34 8.65
N ARG A 376 8.53 -3.28 7.89
CA ARG A 376 9.05 -1.99 8.42
C ARG A 376 8.09 -1.38 9.45
N GLU A 377 6.83 -1.19 9.08
CA GLU A 377 5.82 -0.54 9.91
C GLU A 377 5.50 -1.38 11.16
N HIS A 378 5.46 -2.71 11.04
CA HIS A 378 5.22 -3.62 12.16
C HIS A 378 6.42 -3.67 13.12
N GLU A 379 7.65 -3.78 12.62
CA GLU A 379 8.87 -3.72 13.44
C GLU A 379 8.95 -2.41 14.22
N ALA A 380 8.62 -1.29 13.57
CA ALA A 380 8.56 0.03 14.19
C ALA A 380 7.47 0.13 15.27
N LEU A 381 6.21 -0.21 14.96
CA LEU A 381 5.10 -0.10 15.91
C LEU A 381 5.23 -1.08 17.08
N VAL A 382 5.80 -2.27 16.86
CA VAL A 382 6.11 -3.24 17.93
C VAL A 382 7.27 -2.72 18.81
N GLY A 383 8.33 -2.17 18.22
CA GLY A 383 9.42 -1.53 18.97
C GLY A 383 8.97 -0.35 19.84
N ALA A 384 7.95 0.38 19.39
CA ALA A 384 7.35 1.51 20.10
C ALA A 384 6.21 1.14 21.08
N LEU A 385 5.90 -0.16 21.27
CA LEU A 385 4.74 -0.60 22.07
C LEU A 385 4.75 -0.06 23.51
N ASP A 386 5.91 -0.05 24.17
CA ASP A 386 6.06 0.48 25.53
C ASP A 386 5.77 1.99 25.62
N LEU A 387 6.07 2.74 24.55
CA LEU A 387 5.79 4.15 24.45
C LEU A 387 4.30 4.41 24.21
N VAL A 388 3.63 3.61 23.38
CA VAL A 388 2.18 3.71 23.14
C VAL A 388 1.37 3.51 24.43
N GLU A 389 1.84 2.68 25.38
CA GLU A 389 1.21 2.53 26.70
C GLU A 389 1.36 3.76 27.61
N LEU A 390 2.36 4.60 27.34
CA LEU A 390 2.68 5.84 28.06
C LEU A 390 2.15 7.09 27.37
N LEU A 391 1.56 6.97 26.17
CA LEU A 391 0.86 8.09 25.54
C LEU A 391 -0.32 8.54 26.43
N PRO A 392 -0.53 9.85 26.59
CA PRO A 392 -1.73 10.34 27.23
C PRO A 392 -2.98 10.03 26.38
N PRO A 393 -4.18 10.00 26.97
CA PRO A 393 -5.44 9.92 26.22
C PRO A 393 -5.54 10.99 25.13
N GLY A 394 -5.86 10.57 23.91
CA GLY A 394 -5.77 11.39 22.72
C GLY A 394 -5.76 10.58 21.43
N LEU A 395 -5.77 11.31 20.31
CA LEU A 395 -5.57 10.79 18.96
C LEU A 395 -4.17 11.20 18.47
N TYR A 396 -3.44 10.25 17.88
CA TYR A 396 -2.07 10.45 17.42
C TYR A 396 -1.86 9.85 16.03
N GLU A 397 -1.04 10.51 15.22
CA GLU A 397 -0.46 9.93 14.00
C GLU A 397 0.96 9.43 14.30
N ALA A 398 1.22 8.16 14.01
CA ALA A 398 2.56 7.59 14.05
C ALA A 398 3.33 7.95 12.77
N LYS A 399 4.41 8.71 12.91
CA LYS A 399 5.39 8.95 11.84
C LYS A 399 6.58 8.02 12.04
N ILE A 400 6.89 7.26 11.00
CA ILE A 400 7.97 6.27 11.01
C ILE A 400 9.01 6.69 9.98
N GLU A 401 10.18 7.12 10.47
CA GLU A 401 11.31 7.58 9.67
C GLU A 401 12.45 6.56 9.70
N ASP A 402 13.17 6.39 8.58
CA ASP A 402 14.34 5.51 8.54
C ASP A 402 15.56 6.19 9.19
N LEU A 403 16.37 5.42 9.91
CA LEU A 403 17.60 5.94 10.49
C LEU A 403 18.60 6.37 9.40
N HIS A 404 18.97 7.65 9.44
CA HIS A 404 20.07 8.20 8.64
C HIS A 404 21.31 8.46 9.52
N PRO A 405 22.53 8.46 8.95
CA PRO A 405 23.76 8.73 9.72
C PRO A 405 23.77 10.09 10.42
N ASP A 406 22.99 11.05 9.94
CA ASP A 406 22.86 12.40 10.49
C ASP A 406 21.66 12.57 11.45
N THR A 407 20.88 11.51 11.72
CA THR A 407 19.71 11.58 12.62
C THR A 407 20.14 11.96 14.05
N PRO A 408 19.57 13.00 14.69
CA PRO A 408 19.95 13.39 16.04
C PRO A 408 19.68 12.30 17.08
N HIS A 409 20.59 12.18 18.06
CA HIS A 409 20.45 11.30 19.24
C HIS A 409 20.24 9.80 18.94
N GLN A 410 20.88 9.29 17.88
CA GLN A 410 20.87 7.86 17.47
C GLN A 410 21.12 6.84 18.59
N GLN A 411 21.87 7.19 19.64
CA GLN A 411 22.12 6.26 20.76
C GLN A 411 20.85 5.86 21.54
N TRP A 412 19.73 6.57 21.33
CA TRP A 412 18.44 6.31 21.97
C TRP A 412 17.38 5.75 21.01
N VAL A 413 17.78 5.18 19.87
CA VAL A 413 16.84 4.55 18.92
C VAL A 413 17.01 3.03 18.97
N LYS A 414 15.91 2.28 19.10
CA LYS A 414 15.94 0.81 19.12
C LYS A 414 15.65 0.26 17.73
N GLY A 415 16.66 -0.33 17.09
CA GLY A 415 16.51 -0.97 15.79
C GLY A 415 16.85 -0.04 14.62
N ARG A 416 15.98 0.00 13.60
CA ARG A 416 16.30 0.57 12.27
C ARG A 416 15.51 1.82 11.88
N HIS A 417 14.49 2.16 12.66
CA HIS A 417 13.54 3.23 12.37
C HIS A 417 13.36 4.08 13.64
N VAL A 418 13.02 5.36 13.48
CA VAL A 418 12.57 6.22 14.58
C VAL A 418 11.06 6.32 14.50
N VAL A 419 10.37 6.00 15.59
CA VAL A 419 8.93 6.22 15.71
C VAL A 419 8.66 7.49 16.49
N SER A 420 7.70 8.27 16.03
CA SER A 420 7.20 9.42 16.75
C SER A 420 5.70 9.59 16.61
N PHE A 421 5.09 10.18 17.63
CA PHE A 421 3.64 10.32 17.74
C PHE A 421 3.27 11.80 17.74
N GLU A 422 2.73 12.26 16.61
CA GLU A 422 2.19 13.61 16.46
C GLU A 422 0.75 13.65 16.98
N PRO A 423 0.39 14.56 17.91
CA PRO A 423 -1.00 14.80 18.27
C PRO A 423 -1.86 15.16 17.04
N ARG A 424 -3.11 14.69 17.07
CA ARG A 424 -4.12 14.94 16.04
C ARG A 424 -5.48 15.19 16.67
N THR A 425 -6.36 15.81 15.90
CA THR A 425 -7.74 16.10 16.26
C THR A 425 -8.73 15.29 15.44
N LEU A 426 -9.98 15.18 15.88
CA LEU A 426 -11.08 14.66 15.07
C LEU A 426 -11.28 15.50 13.79
N GLY A 427 -10.89 16.77 13.80
CA GLY A 427 -10.84 17.63 12.62
C GLY A 427 -9.90 17.11 11.52
N ASP A 428 -8.77 16.52 11.87
CA ASP A 428 -7.81 15.96 10.91
C ASP A 428 -8.37 14.72 10.21
N LEU A 429 -9.16 13.91 10.94
CA LEU A 429 -9.87 12.76 10.36
C LEU A 429 -10.94 13.19 9.35
N HIS A 430 -11.64 14.30 9.60
CA HIS A 430 -12.61 14.85 8.64
C HIS A 430 -11.97 15.26 7.30
N VAL A 431 -10.68 15.63 7.28
CA VAL A 431 -9.95 15.97 6.03
C VAL A 431 -9.60 14.71 5.21
N LEU A 432 -9.65 13.52 5.81
CA LEU A 432 -9.40 12.26 5.11
C LEU A 432 -10.58 11.82 4.23
N ASP A 433 -11.76 12.41 4.38
CA ASP A 433 -12.98 12.09 3.61
C ASP A 433 -13.48 13.31 2.81
N ASP A 434 -14.34 13.12 1.80
CA ASP A 434 -14.95 14.24 1.05
C ASP A 434 -16.27 14.75 1.66
N GLY A 435 -16.78 14.05 2.67
CA GLY A 435 -17.94 14.39 3.46
C GLY A 435 -18.67 13.14 3.94
N ARG A 436 -19.74 13.30 4.72
CA ARG A 436 -20.57 12.18 5.22
C ARG A 436 -22.04 12.27 4.79
N ALA A 437 -22.33 13.12 3.79
CA ALA A 437 -23.68 13.33 3.29
C ALA A 437 -24.24 12.12 2.53
N GLU A 438 -23.41 11.46 1.72
CA GLU A 438 -23.80 10.27 0.94
C GLU A 438 -24.21 9.07 1.80
N GLU A 439 -23.75 9.00 3.05
CA GLU A 439 -24.12 7.93 3.99
C GLU A 439 -25.65 7.90 4.27
N ALA A 440 -26.38 8.99 3.98
CA ALA A 440 -27.84 9.02 3.99
C ALA A 440 -28.48 8.11 2.92
N ASP A 441 -27.78 7.87 1.80
CA ASP A 441 -28.22 6.94 0.73
C ASP A 441 -28.08 5.49 1.23
N PHE A 442 -27.03 5.19 1.99
CA PHE A 442 -26.80 3.88 2.58
C PHE A 442 -27.84 3.52 3.67
N GLU A 443 -28.43 4.48 4.37
CA GLU A 443 -29.60 4.23 5.23
C GLU A 443 -30.78 3.66 4.43
N VAL A 444 -30.98 4.14 3.19
CA VAL A 444 -32.02 3.63 2.27
C VAL A 444 -31.67 2.21 1.82
N VAL A 445 -30.39 1.94 1.55
CA VAL A 445 -29.88 0.60 1.22
C VAL A 445 -30.12 -0.40 2.36
N ASP A 446 -29.78 -0.07 3.61
CA ASP A 446 -30.00 -0.93 4.77
C ASP A 446 -31.49 -1.29 4.92
N ARG A 447 -32.39 -0.30 4.78
CA ARG A 447 -33.84 -0.52 4.85
C ARG A 447 -34.38 -1.41 3.71
N ILE A 448 -33.89 -1.23 2.49
CA ILE A 448 -34.28 -2.06 1.34
C ILE A 448 -33.70 -3.47 1.48
N SER A 449 -32.46 -3.60 1.94
CA SER A 449 -31.80 -4.88 2.18
C SER A 449 -32.57 -5.72 3.20
N GLN A 450 -32.98 -5.13 4.34
CA GLN A 450 -33.82 -5.81 5.34
C GLN A 450 -35.15 -6.31 4.74
N SER A 451 -35.79 -5.47 3.91
CA SER A 451 -37.07 -5.81 3.26
C SER A 451 -36.91 -6.96 2.25
N ASN A 452 -35.87 -6.91 1.41
CA ASN A 452 -35.57 -7.92 0.40
C ASN A 452 -35.11 -9.24 1.02
N GLN A 453 -34.30 -9.18 2.09
CA GLN A 453 -33.90 -10.33 2.89
C GLN A 453 -35.11 -11.07 3.45
N HIS A 454 -36.01 -10.33 4.11
CA HIS A 454 -37.21 -10.91 4.70
C HIS A 454 -38.15 -11.51 3.65
N LEU A 455 -38.31 -10.85 2.50
CA LEU A 455 -39.08 -11.36 1.38
C LEU A 455 -38.46 -12.66 0.81
N TYR A 456 -37.13 -12.70 0.64
CA TYR A 456 -36.42 -13.89 0.19
C TYR A 456 -36.61 -15.06 1.15
N ASP A 457 -36.41 -14.82 2.45
CA ASP A 457 -36.52 -15.83 3.51
C ASP A 457 -37.93 -16.43 3.62
N LEU A 458 -38.97 -15.61 3.42
CA LEU A 458 -40.36 -16.07 3.46
C LEU A 458 -40.82 -16.79 2.19
N THR A 459 -40.26 -16.47 1.02
CA THR A 459 -40.82 -16.90 -0.28
C THR A 459 -39.93 -17.86 -1.07
N LEU A 460 -38.67 -17.50 -1.30
CA LEU A 460 -37.77 -18.22 -2.21
C LEU A 460 -36.82 -19.15 -1.45
N SER A 461 -36.36 -18.78 -0.26
CA SER A 461 -35.46 -19.63 0.55
C SER A 461 -36.00 -21.05 0.79
N PRO A 462 -37.28 -21.27 1.16
CA PRO A 462 -37.80 -22.63 1.37
C PRO A 462 -37.77 -23.46 0.08
N LEU A 463 -38.07 -22.85 -1.07
CA LEU A 463 -38.01 -23.52 -2.37
C LEU A 463 -36.56 -23.88 -2.74
N VAL A 464 -35.63 -22.93 -2.64
CA VAL A 464 -34.20 -23.15 -2.94
C VAL A 464 -33.63 -24.26 -2.05
N ARG A 465 -33.90 -24.23 -0.74
CA ARG A 465 -33.47 -25.25 0.22
C ARG A 465 -34.04 -26.65 -0.09
N SER A 466 -35.29 -26.73 -0.55
CA SER A 466 -35.90 -28.02 -0.93
C SER A 466 -35.33 -28.62 -2.22
N LEU A 467 -34.71 -27.80 -3.08
CA LEU A 467 -34.02 -28.24 -4.29
C LEU A 467 -32.54 -28.58 -4.04
N ALA A 468 -31.93 -27.94 -3.04
CA ALA A 468 -30.56 -28.22 -2.62
C ALA A 468 -30.44 -29.63 -2.03
N ASN A 469 -29.48 -30.40 -2.54
CA ASN A 469 -29.15 -31.73 -2.04
C ASN A 469 -27.62 -31.95 -2.02
N PRO A 470 -27.11 -32.94 -1.27
CA PRO A 470 -25.67 -33.13 -1.11
C PRO A 470 -24.91 -33.28 -2.42
N TRP A 471 -25.52 -33.91 -3.43
CA TRP A 471 -24.89 -34.10 -4.75
C TRP A 471 -24.79 -32.78 -5.53
N THR A 472 -25.87 -31.98 -5.61
CA THR A 472 -25.81 -30.67 -6.26
C THR A 472 -24.85 -29.72 -5.55
N THR A 473 -24.78 -29.78 -4.22
CA THR A 473 -23.83 -28.99 -3.42
C THR A 473 -22.38 -29.37 -3.73
N GLN A 474 -22.04 -30.67 -3.73
CA GLN A 474 -20.69 -31.14 -4.05
C GLN A 474 -20.28 -30.83 -5.49
N VAL A 475 -21.19 -30.98 -6.45
CA VAL A 475 -20.93 -30.65 -7.86
C VAL A 475 -20.76 -29.13 -8.04
N SER A 476 -21.61 -28.30 -7.43
CA SER A 476 -21.45 -26.84 -7.45
C SER A 476 -20.13 -26.39 -6.81
N HIS A 477 -19.72 -27.03 -5.72
CA HIS A 477 -18.43 -26.78 -5.08
C HIS A 477 -17.26 -27.12 -6.02
N ALA A 478 -17.24 -28.33 -6.59
CA ALA A 478 -16.17 -28.75 -7.50
C ALA A 478 -16.10 -27.93 -8.80
N LEU A 479 -17.25 -27.49 -9.34
CA LEU A 479 -17.35 -26.73 -10.59
C LEU A 479 -17.26 -25.20 -10.40
N SER A 480 -17.11 -24.70 -9.17
CA SER A 480 -16.83 -23.28 -8.92
C SER A 480 -15.59 -22.82 -9.70
N GLY A 481 -15.67 -21.67 -10.38
CA GLY A 481 -14.71 -21.27 -11.42
C GLY A 481 -13.24 -21.33 -10.97
N GLY A 482 -12.94 -20.77 -9.80
CA GLY A 482 -11.60 -20.80 -9.20
C GLY A 482 -11.06 -22.21 -8.95
N ARG A 483 -11.90 -23.16 -8.50
CA ARG A 483 -11.48 -24.55 -8.23
C ARG A 483 -11.41 -25.39 -9.50
N LEU A 484 -12.40 -25.24 -10.39
CA LEU A 484 -12.43 -25.93 -11.68
C LEU A 484 -11.17 -25.60 -12.50
N GLY A 485 -10.74 -24.34 -12.49
CA GLY A 485 -9.47 -23.91 -13.09
C GLY A 485 -8.26 -24.71 -12.57
N ARG A 486 -8.16 -24.92 -11.25
CA ARG A 486 -7.05 -25.69 -10.63
C ARG A 486 -7.10 -27.17 -10.99
N TYR A 487 -8.28 -27.80 -10.94
CA TYR A 487 -8.40 -29.20 -11.34
C TYR A 487 -8.08 -29.40 -12.84
N MET A 488 -8.57 -28.52 -13.72
CA MET A 488 -8.27 -28.57 -15.16
C MET A 488 -6.79 -28.34 -15.48
N TRP A 489 -6.12 -27.46 -14.73
CA TRP A 489 -4.67 -27.22 -14.84
C TRP A 489 -3.92 -27.87 -13.68
N SER A 490 -4.14 -29.16 -13.46
CA SER A 490 -3.32 -30.01 -12.59
C SER A 490 -2.84 -31.24 -13.36
N SER A 491 -1.90 -31.99 -12.81
CA SER A 491 -1.41 -33.26 -13.36
C SER A 491 -2.48 -34.36 -13.47
N LEU A 492 -3.68 -34.15 -12.91
CA LEU A 492 -4.86 -34.97 -13.16
C LEU A 492 -5.35 -34.86 -14.63
N ASN A 493 -5.04 -33.75 -15.31
CA ASN A 493 -5.30 -33.56 -16.73
C ASN A 493 -4.06 -33.98 -17.56
N PRO A 494 -4.15 -35.00 -18.45
CA PRO A 494 -3.03 -35.43 -19.29
C PRO A 494 -2.44 -34.32 -20.17
N VAL A 495 -3.26 -33.34 -20.60
CA VAL A 495 -2.79 -32.20 -21.39
C VAL A 495 -1.89 -31.30 -20.55
N ALA A 496 -2.31 -30.98 -19.32
CA ALA A 496 -1.49 -30.19 -18.40
C ALA A 496 -0.21 -30.96 -18.04
N LEU A 497 -0.31 -32.24 -17.67
CA LEU A 497 0.85 -33.11 -17.35
C LEU A 497 1.92 -33.13 -18.47
N SER A 498 1.52 -33.04 -19.75
CA SER A 498 2.47 -32.99 -20.88
C SER A 498 3.42 -31.80 -20.83
N PHE A 499 3.03 -30.69 -20.21
CA PHE A 499 3.88 -29.51 -20.02
C PHE A 499 5.04 -29.76 -19.06
N GLN A 500 4.96 -30.74 -18.15
CA GLN A 500 6.04 -31.02 -17.19
C GLN A 500 7.34 -31.43 -17.92
N GLN A 501 7.24 -32.37 -18.86
CA GLN A 501 8.39 -32.84 -19.65
C GLN A 501 8.86 -31.77 -20.65
N ALA A 502 7.92 -31.04 -21.27
CA ALA A 502 8.23 -29.95 -22.16
C ALA A 502 8.99 -28.82 -21.44
N ALA A 503 8.58 -28.46 -20.22
CA ALA A 503 9.23 -27.45 -19.40
C ALA A 503 10.63 -27.86 -18.94
N GLN A 504 10.86 -29.14 -18.60
CA GLN A 504 12.22 -29.64 -18.32
C GLN A 504 13.14 -29.48 -19.54
N SER A 505 12.66 -29.86 -20.73
CA SER A 505 13.41 -29.70 -21.99
C SER A 505 13.68 -28.22 -22.32
N VAL A 506 12.68 -27.36 -22.11
CA VAL A 506 12.80 -25.90 -22.32
C VAL A 506 13.77 -25.27 -21.32
N LYS A 507 13.76 -25.64 -20.03
CA LYS A 507 14.72 -25.15 -19.02
C LYS A 507 16.16 -25.53 -19.41
N ALA A 508 16.37 -26.76 -19.87
CA ALA A 508 17.70 -27.23 -20.32
C ALA A 508 18.22 -26.52 -21.59
N HIS A 509 17.31 -25.99 -22.43
CA HIS A 509 17.65 -25.31 -23.69
C HIS A 509 17.15 -23.86 -23.72
N ARG A 510 17.05 -23.21 -22.56
CA ARG A 510 16.50 -21.86 -22.40
C ARG A 510 17.35 -20.87 -23.19
N GLN A 511 16.71 -20.09 -24.06
CA GLN A 511 17.34 -19.06 -24.88
C GLN A 511 16.51 -17.78 -24.77
N PRO A 512 16.80 -16.94 -23.74
CA PRO A 512 16.16 -15.65 -23.59
C PRO A 512 16.45 -14.76 -24.80
N VAL A 513 15.44 -13.99 -25.22
CA VAL A 513 15.61 -12.97 -26.25
C VAL A 513 16.35 -11.75 -25.68
N ALA A 514 17.17 -11.07 -26.50
CA ALA A 514 17.88 -9.87 -26.08
C ALA A 514 16.92 -8.72 -25.72
N GLU A 515 17.30 -7.89 -24.74
CA GLU A 515 16.45 -6.81 -24.21
C GLU A 515 16.15 -5.70 -25.24
N ASP A 516 17.02 -5.52 -26.23
CA ASP A 516 16.89 -4.54 -27.31
C ASP A 516 16.08 -5.05 -28.52
N ASN A 517 15.50 -6.26 -28.42
CA ASN A 517 14.69 -6.85 -29.47
C ASN A 517 13.37 -6.09 -29.69
N VAL A 518 13.12 -5.67 -30.93
CA VAL A 518 11.95 -4.85 -31.30
C VAL A 518 10.61 -5.56 -31.04
N PHE A 519 10.56 -6.89 -31.15
CA PHE A 519 9.34 -7.66 -30.90
C PHE A 519 9.05 -7.80 -29.40
N LEU A 520 10.07 -7.95 -28.55
CA LEU A 520 9.90 -7.89 -27.09
C LEU A 520 9.42 -6.49 -26.65
N ALA A 521 9.98 -5.42 -27.22
CA ALA A 521 9.50 -4.07 -26.97
C ALA A 521 8.03 -3.88 -27.43
N THR A 522 7.64 -4.50 -28.54
CA THR A 522 6.26 -4.48 -29.04
C THR A 522 5.31 -5.28 -28.12
N GLU A 523 5.75 -6.43 -27.59
CA GLU A 523 5.00 -7.21 -26.59
C GLU A 523 4.72 -6.38 -25.34
N ARG A 524 5.75 -5.69 -24.81
CA ARG A 524 5.61 -4.81 -23.64
C ARG A 524 4.62 -3.67 -23.91
N VAL A 525 4.71 -3.00 -25.06
CA VAL A 525 3.75 -1.94 -25.47
C VAL A 525 2.33 -2.47 -25.64
N PHE A 526 2.15 -3.71 -26.12
CA PHE A 526 0.85 -4.35 -26.20
C PHE A 526 0.29 -4.69 -24.81
N SER A 527 1.12 -5.20 -23.90
CA SER A 527 0.73 -5.47 -22.51
C SER A 527 0.31 -4.20 -21.78
N ASP A 528 1.11 -3.14 -21.88
CA ASP A 528 0.81 -1.77 -21.44
C ASP A 528 -0.56 -1.27 -21.94
N HIS A 529 -0.91 -1.59 -23.19
CA HIS A 529 -2.19 -1.20 -23.79
C HIS A 529 -3.36 -2.04 -23.26
N MET A 530 -3.14 -3.34 -23.03
CA MET A 530 -4.13 -4.23 -22.41
C MET A 530 -4.43 -3.82 -20.97
N GLU A 531 -3.40 -3.57 -20.15
CA GLU A 531 -3.53 -3.06 -18.78
C GLU A 531 -4.35 -1.77 -18.75
N ARG A 532 -3.93 -0.74 -19.51
CA ARG A 532 -4.65 0.54 -19.60
C ARG A 532 -6.07 0.42 -20.13
N SER A 533 -6.36 -0.55 -21.01
CA SER A 533 -7.71 -0.77 -21.53
C SER A 533 -8.63 -1.40 -20.48
N LEU A 534 -8.09 -2.30 -19.64
CA LEU A 534 -8.82 -2.87 -18.51
C LEU A 534 -8.99 -1.86 -17.37
N ASP A 535 -7.99 -1.00 -17.11
CA ASP A 535 -8.11 0.15 -16.20
C ASP A 535 -9.24 1.10 -16.65
N VAL A 536 -9.24 1.51 -17.92
CA VAL A 536 -10.30 2.40 -18.45
C VAL A 536 -11.68 1.73 -18.36
N TRP A 537 -11.78 0.42 -18.55
CA TRP A 537 -13.04 -0.31 -18.36
C TRP A 537 -13.47 -0.33 -16.89
N ARG A 538 -12.56 -0.61 -15.95
CA ARG A 538 -12.80 -0.54 -14.50
C ARG A 538 -13.30 0.86 -14.12
N ASP A 539 -12.55 1.90 -14.47
CA ASP A 539 -12.89 3.28 -14.12
C ASP A 539 -14.25 3.73 -14.71
N MET A 540 -14.63 3.23 -15.90
CA MET A 540 -15.96 3.47 -16.48
C MET A 540 -17.06 2.69 -15.74
N ARG A 541 -16.82 1.42 -15.40
CA ARG A 541 -17.74 0.56 -14.63
C ARG A 541 -18.01 1.19 -13.26
N ASP A 542 -16.97 1.57 -12.55
CA ASP A 542 -17.03 2.01 -11.15
C ASP A 542 -17.76 3.36 -11.03
N ARG A 543 -17.45 4.32 -11.92
CA ARG A 543 -18.22 5.57 -12.03
C ARG A 543 -19.69 5.35 -12.41
N SER A 544 -19.98 4.34 -13.23
CA SER A 544 -21.36 4.00 -13.61
C SER A 544 -22.14 3.40 -12.44
N ILE A 545 -21.48 2.56 -11.63
CA ILE A 545 -22.03 1.99 -10.39
C ILE A 545 -22.35 3.12 -9.40
N GLU A 546 -21.38 3.99 -9.11
CA GLU A 546 -21.55 5.13 -8.21
C GLU A 546 -22.64 6.10 -8.67
N THR A 547 -22.63 6.49 -9.95
CA THR A 547 -23.66 7.39 -10.52
C THR A 547 -25.05 6.77 -10.41
N LEU A 548 -25.19 5.47 -10.70
CA LEU A 548 -26.46 4.76 -10.60
C LEU A 548 -26.91 4.58 -9.14
N PHE A 549 -25.97 4.32 -8.23
CA PHE A 549 -26.22 4.22 -6.79
C PHE A 549 -26.86 5.51 -6.26
N HIS A 550 -26.21 6.67 -6.43
CA HIS A 550 -26.76 7.94 -5.96
C HIS A 550 -28.05 8.34 -6.70
N SER A 551 -28.18 8.00 -7.98
CA SER A 551 -29.42 8.24 -8.75
C SER A 551 -30.62 7.45 -8.22
N VAL A 552 -30.39 6.27 -7.64
CA VAL A 552 -31.44 5.40 -7.07
C VAL A 552 -31.65 5.71 -5.59
N TYR A 553 -30.60 5.60 -4.77
CA TYR A 553 -30.68 5.64 -3.31
C TYR A 553 -30.72 7.06 -2.74
N GLY A 554 -30.11 8.04 -3.41
CA GLY A 554 -30.24 9.47 -3.09
C GLY A 554 -31.57 10.09 -3.53
N SER A 555 -32.50 9.31 -4.08
CA SER A 555 -33.84 9.78 -4.46
C SER A 555 -34.71 10.05 -3.22
N PRO A 556 -35.18 11.29 -2.99
CA PRO A 556 -36.06 11.61 -1.86
C PRO A 556 -37.36 10.78 -1.86
N TRP A 557 -37.85 10.41 -3.06
CA TRP A 557 -39.03 9.55 -3.21
C TRP A 557 -38.78 8.13 -2.72
N LEU A 558 -37.59 7.56 -2.99
CA LEU A 558 -37.25 6.22 -2.52
C LEU A 558 -37.08 6.22 -1.00
N ARG A 559 -36.38 7.23 -0.46
CA ARG A 559 -36.19 7.44 0.98
C ARG A 559 -37.54 7.55 1.71
N ALA A 560 -38.47 8.35 1.20
CA ALA A 560 -39.82 8.47 1.75
C ALA A 560 -40.63 7.17 1.61
N TRP A 561 -40.53 6.46 0.48
CA TRP A 561 -41.25 5.19 0.24
C TRP A 561 -40.84 4.09 1.23
N VAL A 562 -39.56 4.03 1.62
CA VAL A 562 -39.06 3.08 2.62
C VAL A 562 -39.29 3.53 4.07
N GLY A 563 -40.00 4.65 4.28
CA GLY A 563 -40.38 5.16 5.60
C GLY A 563 -39.24 5.86 6.36
N LEU A 564 -38.21 6.35 5.67
CA LEU A 564 -37.15 7.17 6.27
C LEU A 564 -37.51 8.65 6.15
N GLY A 565 -37.38 9.39 7.26
CA GLY A 565 -37.52 10.85 7.30
C GLY A 565 -36.24 11.56 6.87
N GLU A 566 -35.97 12.75 7.40
CA GLU A 566 -34.69 13.45 7.17
C GLU A 566 -33.46 12.57 7.49
N PRO A 567 -32.30 12.78 6.82
CA PRO A 567 -31.04 12.13 7.16
C PRO A 567 -30.71 12.23 8.65
N ARG A 568 -30.20 11.14 9.27
CA ARG A 568 -29.80 11.18 10.69
C ARG A 568 -28.54 12.00 10.88
N ALA A 569 -28.72 13.30 11.13
CA ALA A 569 -27.64 14.26 11.36
C ALA A 569 -26.83 14.01 12.64
N ASN A 570 -27.39 13.30 13.63
CA ASN A 570 -26.67 12.89 14.83
C ASN A 570 -26.86 11.38 15.07
N ARG A 571 -25.76 10.63 15.10
CA ARG A 571 -25.76 9.15 15.11
C ARG A 571 -25.36 8.52 16.44
N HIS A 572 -24.94 9.32 17.41
CA HIS A 572 -24.54 8.87 18.74
C HIS A 572 -25.69 8.31 19.59
N GLY A 573 -26.94 8.30 19.10
CA GLY A 573 -28.15 8.08 19.91
C GLY A 573 -28.21 6.77 20.73
N LEU A 574 -27.52 5.71 20.30
CA LEU A 574 -27.42 4.45 21.06
C LEU A 574 -26.13 4.31 21.88
N LEU A 575 -25.07 5.05 21.52
CA LEU A 575 -23.88 5.24 22.38
C LEU A 575 -24.22 6.11 23.61
N ASN A 576 -25.25 6.95 23.46
CA ASN A 576 -25.68 7.99 24.40
C ASN A 576 -26.96 7.65 25.17
N SER A 577 -27.41 6.39 25.20
CA SER A 577 -28.64 6.00 25.91
C SER A 577 -28.60 6.31 27.40
N ASP A 578 -27.40 6.34 27.99
CA ASP A 578 -27.14 6.66 29.39
C ASP A 578 -26.28 7.94 29.56
N LEU A 579 -26.56 9.00 28.77
CA LEU A 579 -25.87 10.30 28.91
C LEU A 579 -25.80 10.80 30.36
N SER A 580 -26.90 10.67 31.12
CA SER A 580 -26.93 11.09 32.53
C SER A 580 -25.99 10.28 33.42
N LEU A 581 -25.80 8.98 33.13
CA LEU A 581 -24.84 8.14 33.84
C LEU A 581 -23.41 8.50 33.43
N HIS A 582 -23.19 8.89 32.17
CA HIS A 582 -21.89 9.35 31.70
C HIS A 582 -21.50 10.68 32.36
N GLU A 583 -22.42 11.65 32.42
CA GLU A 583 -22.26 12.92 33.15
C GLU A 583 -21.99 12.66 34.65
N GLU A 584 -22.78 11.78 35.30
CA GLU A 584 -22.57 11.42 36.71
C GLU A 584 -21.22 10.72 36.96
N LEU A 585 -20.78 9.83 36.06
CA LEU A 585 -19.46 9.19 36.13
C LEU A 585 -18.32 10.18 35.85
N HIS A 586 -18.52 11.16 34.97
CA HIS A 586 -17.56 12.23 34.71
C HIS A 586 -17.43 13.13 35.94
N ASP A 587 -18.53 13.59 36.53
CA ASP A 587 -18.56 14.37 37.77
C ASP A 587 -17.93 13.60 38.94
N LEU A 588 -18.18 12.30 39.05
CA LEU A 588 -17.54 11.45 40.06
C LEU A 588 -16.03 11.35 39.83
N ARG A 589 -15.56 11.21 38.58
CA ARG A 589 -14.13 11.23 38.23
C ARG A 589 -13.47 12.58 38.52
N MET A 590 -14.16 13.69 38.25
CA MET A 590 -13.72 15.04 38.61
C MET A 590 -13.54 15.16 40.14
N GLN A 591 -14.54 14.76 40.91
CA GLN A 591 -14.50 14.79 42.38
C GLN A 591 -13.39 13.89 42.96
N LEU A 592 -13.24 12.68 42.45
CA LEU A 592 -12.16 11.76 42.84
C LEU A 592 -10.77 12.32 42.52
N SER A 593 -10.59 12.86 41.31
CA SER A 593 -9.30 13.45 40.88
C SER A 593 -8.95 14.65 41.75
N LYS A 594 -9.94 15.48 42.12
CA LYS A 594 -9.77 16.60 43.07
C LYS A 594 -9.34 16.15 44.46
N ALA A 595 -9.92 15.08 44.99
CA ALA A 595 -9.51 14.51 46.27
C ALA A 595 -8.06 14.00 46.22
N GLN A 596 -7.70 13.32 45.13
CA GLN A 596 -6.39 12.70 44.91
C GLN A 596 -5.26 13.69 44.58
N VAL A 597 -5.53 14.99 44.42
CA VAL A 597 -4.50 16.02 44.14
C VAL A 597 -3.37 15.99 45.17
N ASN A 598 -3.66 15.77 46.46
CA ASN A 598 -2.65 15.77 47.52
C ASN A 598 -2.12 14.37 47.87
N GLU A 599 -2.55 13.32 47.16
CA GLU A 599 -2.18 11.92 47.40
C GLU A 599 -1.10 11.44 46.42
N GLY A 600 -0.15 10.63 46.92
CA GLY A 600 0.95 10.06 46.14
C GLY A 600 2.33 10.32 46.78
N GLY A 601 3.38 10.09 46.00
CA GLY A 601 4.77 10.30 46.39
C GLY A 601 5.65 10.71 45.20
N PRO A 602 6.95 10.35 45.21
CA PRO A 602 7.90 10.70 44.15
C PRO A 602 7.51 10.25 42.74
N ALA A 603 6.83 9.10 42.60
CA ALA A 603 6.44 8.58 41.28
C ALA A 603 5.30 9.38 40.66
N GLU A 604 4.29 9.67 41.48
CA GLU A 604 3.14 10.48 41.11
C GLU A 604 3.56 11.92 40.81
N ALA A 605 4.49 12.49 41.59
CA ALA A 605 5.09 13.80 41.32
C ALA A 605 5.88 13.85 40.00
N PHE A 606 6.73 12.86 39.73
CA PHE A 606 7.51 12.78 38.48
C PHE A 606 6.60 12.65 37.26
N ALA A 607 5.59 11.78 37.32
CA ALA A 607 4.59 11.62 36.28
C ALA A 607 3.85 12.95 35.99
N ARG A 608 3.39 13.67 37.04
CA ARG A 608 2.74 14.99 36.87
C ARG A 608 3.63 16.01 36.17
N ILE A 609 4.92 16.04 36.52
CA ILE A 609 5.88 16.97 35.90
C ILE A 609 6.05 16.65 34.41
N LEU A 610 6.26 15.37 34.06
CA LEU A 610 6.38 14.96 32.65
C LEU A 610 5.13 15.31 31.84
N ILE A 611 3.94 15.00 32.37
CA ILE A 611 2.66 15.31 31.71
C ILE A 611 2.47 16.82 31.54
N TYR A 612 2.67 17.61 32.61
CA TYR A 612 2.44 19.05 32.56
C TYR A 612 3.42 19.77 31.60
N MET A 613 4.67 19.29 31.54
CA MET A 613 5.65 19.80 30.58
C MET A 613 5.34 19.40 29.14
N ALA A 614 4.85 18.19 28.90
CA ALA A 614 4.38 17.79 27.57
C ALA A 614 3.12 18.60 27.16
N GLY A 615 2.15 18.77 28.05
CA GLY A 615 0.89 19.46 27.72
C GLY A 615 0.10 18.75 26.62
N GLU A 616 -0.68 19.51 25.85
CA GLU A 616 -1.59 18.97 24.84
C GLU A 616 -0.95 18.80 23.44
N ASP A 617 -0.03 19.70 23.07
CA ASP A 617 0.53 19.78 21.70
C ASP A 617 1.91 19.13 21.52
N THR A 618 2.55 18.62 22.58
CA THR A 618 3.92 18.09 22.45
C THR A 618 3.96 16.69 21.87
N PHE A 619 4.62 16.61 20.72
CA PHE A 619 5.13 15.42 20.05
C PHE A 619 5.86 14.46 21.00
N VAL A 620 5.47 13.18 20.98
CA VAL A 620 6.09 12.15 21.82
C VAL A 620 7.01 11.28 20.95
N ASP A 621 8.31 11.35 21.22
CA ASP A 621 9.37 10.72 20.42
C ASP A 621 10.02 9.54 21.16
N GLU A 622 10.31 8.46 20.43
CA GLU A 622 10.96 7.25 20.95
C GLU A 622 12.28 7.54 21.69
N ARG A 623 13.09 8.50 21.23
CA ARG A 623 14.40 8.82 21.81
C ARG A 623 14.27 9.44 23.21
N ALA A 624 13.25 10.28 23.41
CA ALA A 624 12.96 10.87 24.72
C ALA A 624 12.49 9.80 25.71
N PHE A 625 11.73 8.79 25.23
CA PHE A 625 11.32 7.65 26.03
C PHE A 625 12.46 6.68 26.35
N ASN A 626 13.30 6.32 25.38
CA ASN A 626 14.43 5.44 25.61
C ASN A 626 15.48 6.07 26.55
N LEU A 627 15.62 7.41 26.53
CA LEU A 627 16.37 8.15 27.56
C LEU A 627 15.70 8.06 28.95
N LEU A 628 14.38 8.25 29.04
CA LEU A 628 13.63 8.07 30.31
C LEU A 628 13.87 6.65 30.88
N GLU A 629 13.83 5.63 30.03
CA GLU A 629 14.10 4.25 30.40
C GLU A 629 15.53 4.03 30.89
N SER A 630 16.54 4.58 30.19
CA SER A 630 17.93 4.45 30.62
C SER A 630 18.14 5.12 31.98
N LEU A 631 17.59 6.31 32.19
CA LEU A 631 17.66 7.03 33.48
C LEU A 631 16.97 6.27 34.62
N ALA A 632 15.90 5.51 34.32
CA ALA A 632 15.22 4.66 35.30
C ALA A 632 15.99 3.36 35.62
N LYS A 633 16.77 2.82 34.67
CA LYS A 633 17.60 1.62 34.85
C LYS A 633 18.96 1.94 35.49
N ASP A 634 19.56 3.09 35.18
CA ASP A 634 20.90 3.49 35.63
C ASP A 634 20.94 3.86 37.12
N HIS A 635 21.26 2.86 37.93
CA HIS A 635 21.65 3.04 39.33
C HIS A 635 22.96 3.84 39.49
N ILE A 636 23.71 4.03 38.40
CA ILE A 636 25.04 4.66 38.35
C ILE A 636 24.98 6.16 38.72
N ASN A 637 23.90 6.86 38.40
CA ASN A 637 23.76 8.30 38.63
C ASN A 637 22.98 8.67 39.92
N ASP A 638 22.75 7.71 40.83
CA ASP A 638 22.03 7.89 42.11
C ASP A 638 20.60 8.50 41.96
N TYR A 639 19.96 8.46 40.78
CA TYR A 639 18.69 9.17 40.58
C TYR A 639 17.52 8.62 41.40
N GLN A 640 17.50 7.31 41.72
CA GLN A 640 16.41 6.64 42.46
C GLN A 640 15.01 6.96 41.90
N LEU A 641 14.88 6.93 40.57
CA LEU A 641 13.59 7.07 39.90
C LEU A 641 12.68 5.86 40.20
N PRO A 642 11.35 6.03 40.12
CA PRO A 642 10.43 4.90 40.18
C PRO A 642 10.63 3.97 38.97
N SER A 643 10.30 2.69 39.12
CA SER A 643 10.29 1.77 37.98
C SER A 643 9.30 2.22 36.90
N LEU A 644 9.61 1.92 35.63
CA LEU A 644 8.72 2.24 34.51
C LEU A 644 7.34 1.63 34.68
N ASP A 645 7.23 0.42 35.23
CA ASP A 645 5.92 -0.24 35.46
C ASP A 645 5.07 0.54 36.47
N ARG A 646 5.72 1.10 37.51
CA ARG A 646 5.03 1.96 38.49
C ARG A 646 4.61 3.28 37.85
N ILE A 647 5.42 3.84 36.95
CA ILE A 647 5.07 5.03 36.17
C ILE A 647 3.88 4.72 35.24
N LYS A 648 3.95 3.66 34.42
CA LYS A 648 2.85 3.20 33.53
C LYS A 648 1.52 3.05 34.28
N GLN A 649 1.53 2.43 35.47
CA GLN A 649 0.33 2.23 36.30
C GLN A 649 -0.30 3.53 36.82
N GLU A 650 0.51 4.54 37.12
CA GLU A 650 0.02 5.80 37.69
C GLU A 650 -0.17 6.91 36.65
N LEU A 651 0.50 6.84 35.49
CA LEU A 651 0.53 7.92 34.49
C LEU A 651 -0.88 8.32 34.05
N ARG A 652 -1.78 7.37 33.74
CA ARG A 652 -3.17 7.69 33.36
C ARG A 652 -3.94 8.43 34.46
N LYS A 653 -3.73 8.07 35.73
CA LYS A 653 -4.37 8.73 36.87
C LYS A 653 -3.80 10.14 37.09
N GLN A 654 -2.47 10.28 37.00
CA GLN A 654 -1.82 11.57 37.13
C GLN A 654 -2.13 12.49 35.94
N TRP A 655 -2.28 11.95 34.74
CA TRP A 655 -2.71 12.70 33.56
C TRP A 655 -4.09 13.29 33.78
N ARG A 656 -5.05 12.48 34.24
CA ARG A 656 -6.39 12.98 34.57
C ARG A 656 -6.35 14.10 35.62
N ILE A 657 -5.51 13.98 36.65
CA ILE A 657 -5.34 15.02 37.68
C ILE A 657 -4.74 16.31 37.09
N VAL A 658 -3.72 16.22 36.23
CA VAL A 658 -3.08 17.39 35.59
C VAL A 658 -4.01 18.04 34.56
N HIS A 659 -4.73 17.26 33.76
CA HIS A 659 -5.68 17.75 32.76
C HIS A 659 -6.86 18.48 33.41
N MET A 660 -7.48 17.88 34.43
CA MET A 660 -8.64 18.47 35.11
C MET A 660 -8.27 19.64 36.03
N HIS A 661 -7.10 19.59 36.70
CA HIS A 661 -6.72 20.51 37.77
C HIS A 661 -5.23 20.92 37.71
N PRO A 662 -4.74 21.53 36.60
CA PRO A 662 -3.31 21.75 36.36
C PRO A 662 -2.61 22.55 37.46
N GLU A 663 -3.15 23.72 37.83
CA GLU A 663 -2.57 24.58 38.88
C GLU A 663 -2.45 23.84 40.23
N ALA A 664 -3.51 23.10 40.62
CA ALA A 664 -3.55 22.39 41.89
C ALA A 664 -2.64 21.15 41.88
N ALA A 665 -2.49 20.48 40.73
CA ALA A 665 -1.61 19.33 40.55
C ALA A 665 -0.13 19.72 40.74
N ILE A 666 0.26 20.89 40.22
CA ILE A 666 1.62 21.46 40.35
C ILE A 666 1.85 22.06 41.74
N ALA A 667 0.89 22.80 42.31
CA ALA A 667 0.99 23.32 43.67
C ALA A 667 1.10 22.23 44.76
N ALA A 668 0.71 20.99 44.45
CA ALA A 668 0.85 19.85 45.35
C ALA A 668 2.26 19.20 45.36
N LEU A 669 3.15 19.52 44.41
CA LEU A 669 4.45 18.83 44.27
C LEU A 669 5.32 18.82 45.55
N PRO A 670 5.45 19.92 46.34
CA PRO A 670 6.17 19.89 47.61
C PRO A 670 5.60 18.94 48.66
N LYS A 671 4.29 18.67 48.62
CA LYS A 671 3.62 17.75 49.54
C LYS A 671 3.86 16.30 49.15
N LEU A 672 3.89 16.00 47.85
CA LEU A 672 4.20 14.67 47.32
C LEU A 672 5.67 14.30 47.51
N VAL A 673 6.57 15.29 47.49
CA VAL A 673 8.02 15.07 47.68
C VAL A 673 8.57 16.03 48.75
N PRO A 674 8.38 15.73 50.06
CA PRO A 674 8.83 16.60 51.15
C PRO A 674 10.35 16.73 51.29
N SER A 675 11.14 15.93 50.54
CA SER A 675 12.60 15.88 50.64
C SER A 675 13.25 16.69 49.52
N ASP A 676 13.91 17.79 49.88
CA ASP A 676 14.65 18.67 48.95
C ASP A 676 15.65 17.91 48.06
N ARG A 677 16.33 16.91 48.62
CA ARG A 677 17.26 16.05 47.87
C ARG A 677 16.54 15.23 46.80
N GLN A 678 15.31 14.76 47.07
CA GLN A 678 14.51 14.06 46.06
C GLN A 678 13.91 15.02 45.03
N ARG A 679 13.44 16.21 45.44
CA ARG A 679 12.98 17.27 44.53
C ARG A 679 14.08 17.64 43.52
N ALA A 680 15.30 17.84 43.98
CA ALA A 680 16.46 18.13 43.13
C ALA A 680 16.85 16.95 42.22
N LYS A 681 16.72 15.69 42.65
CA LYS A 681 16.98 14.50 41.80
C LYS A 681 15.95 14.38 40.68
N ILE A 682 14.66 14.49 41.00
CA ILE A 682 13.55 14.49 40.03
C ILE A 682 13.75 15.60 39.01
N TRP A 683 14.03 16.83 39.48
CA TRP A 683 14.25 17.97 38.59
C TRP A 683 15.44 17.79 37.63
N ARG A 684 16.55 17.14 38.07
CA ARG A 684 17.68 16.83 37.18
C ARG A 684 17.32 15.85 36.06
N ALA A 685 16.65 14.74 36.39
CA ALA A 685 16.25 13.76 35.38
C ALA A 685 15.29 14.40 34.34
N VAL A 686 14.34 15.20 34.82
CA VAL A 686 13.44 16.01 33.99
C VAL A 686 14.22 17.01 33.11
N ALA A 687 15.24 17.67 33.66
CA ALA A 687 16.08 18.63 32.95
C ALA A 687 17.08 17.97 31.96
N GLU A 688 17.44 16.70 32.14
CA GLU A 688 18.19 15.91 31.14
C GLU A 688 17.32 15.55 29.94
N ILE A 689 16.08 15.10 30.19
CA ILE A 689 15.10 14.86 29.11
C ILE A 689 14.84 16.15 28.32
N ALA A 690 14.70 17.28 29.02
CA ALA A 690 14.53 18.61 28.44
C ALA A 690 15.69 19.13 27.57
N GLN A 691 16.88 18.50 27.65
CA GLN A 691 18.01 18.87 26.79
C GLN A 691 17.88 18.33 25.36
N LEU A 692 16.96 17.39 25.10
CA LEU A 692 16.56 16.95 23.77
C LEU A 692 15.69 18.00 23.05
N LYS A 693 16.16 19.25 22.99
CA LYS A 693 15.41 20.42 22.50
C LYS A 693 14.97 20.29 21.04
N ASP A 694 15.81 19.66 20.23
CA ASP A 694 15.58 19.42 18.80
C ASP A 694 14.48 18.36 18.56
N ILE A 695 14.05 17.65 19.61
CA ILE A 695 13.08 16.56 19.56
C ILE A 695 11.75 16.97 20.23
N LEU A 696 11.84 17.58 21.43
CA LEU A 696 10.66 17.94 22.23
C LEU A 696 9.97 19.25 21.79
N ASN A 697 10.39 19.85 20.67
CA ASN A 697 9.85 21.09 20.10
C ASN A 697 9.58 22.19 21.15
N VAL A 698 10.61 22.51 21.96
CA VAL A 698 10.48 23.28 23.21
C VAL A 698 10.14 24.76 22.93
N ASP A 699 8.84 25.03 22.80
CA ASP A 699 8.27 26.34 22.55
C ASP A 699 8.29 27.27 23.78
N GLU A 700 7.87 28.53 23.61
CA GLU A 700 7.86 29.53 24.68
C GLU A 700 6.89 29.16 25.82
N GLN A 701 5.77 28.48 25.52
CA GLN A 701 4.83 28.00 26.55
C GLN A 701 5.40 26.84 27.36
N THR A 702 6.11 25.91 26.72
CA THR A 702 6.83 24.82 27.39
C THR A 702 7.86 25.42 28.34
N GLN A 703 8.66 26.40 27.89
CA GLN A 703 9.63 27.11 28.73
C GLN A 703 8.99 27.79 29.95
N ALA A 704 7.81 28.40 29.80
CA ALA A 704 7.05 28.98 30.91
C ALA A 704 6.62 27.90 31.93
N ARG A 705 6.15 26.73 31.45
CA ARG A 705 5.76 25.58 32.28
C ARG A 705 6.95 24.98 33.04
N PHE A 706 8.14 24.90 32.43
CA PHE A 706 9.38 24.54 33.12
C PHE A 706 9.68 25.51 34.29
N ALA A 707 9.59 26.82 34.05
CA ALA A 707 9.81 27.83 35.09
C ALA A 707 8.73 27.81 36.19
N GLU A 708 7.52 27.36 35.90
CA GLU A 708 6.47 27.13 36.89
C GLU A 708 6.76 25.91 37.78
N VAL A 709 7.10 24.76 37.18
CA VAL A 709 7.47 23.55 37.94
C VAL A 709 8.70 23.80 38.84
N ALA A 710 9.73 24.49 38.33
CA ALA A 710 10.92 24.82 39.13
C ALA A 710 10.57 25.64 40.39
N ARG A 711 9.73 26.68 40.22
CA ARG A 711 9.20 27.50 41.32
C ARG A 711 8.35 26.67 42.28
N ALA A 712 7.47 25.83 41.75
CA ALA A 712 6.59 24.97 42.55
C ALA A 712 7.37 23.94 43.37
N LEU A 713 8.52 23.45 42.89
CA LEU A 713 9.42 22.57 43.64
C LEU A 713 10.28 23.29 44.69
N GLU A 714 10.17 24.62 44.83
CA GLU A 714 11.02 25.48 45.70
C GLU A 714 12.52 25.42 45.34
N LEU A 715 12.84 25.06 44.10
CA LEU A 715 14.21 25.03 43.60
C LEU A 715 14.57 26.37 42.95
N CYS A 716 15.75 26.90 43.25
CA CYS A 716 16.32 27.96 42.42
C CYS A 716 16.53 27.39 41.00
N SER A 717 15.89 27.97 40.00
CA SER A 717 16.07 27.55 38.62
C SER A 717 17.43 28.03 38.10
N ASP A 718 18.47 27.21 38.28
CA ASP A 718 19.75 27.34 37.57
C ASP A 718 19.58 27.16 36.04
N TRP A 719 18.37 26.79 35.60
CA TRP A 719 17.93 26.92 34.20
C TRP A 719 17.82 28.41 33.83
N GLN A 720 18.97 28.99 33.48
CA GLN A 720 19.03 30.31 32.86
C GLN A 720 18.39 30.23 31.48
N ALA A 721 17.38 31.08 31.24
CA ALA A 721 16.79 31.26 29.93
C ALA A 721 17.88 31.53 28.89
N PRO A 722 17.82 30.92 27.69
CA PRO A 722 18.94 30.94 26.76
C PRO A 722 19.06 32.27 26.01
N ALA A 723 18.98 33.43 26.66
CA ALA A 723 19.23 34.72 26.01
C ALA A 723 20.71 34.83 25.56
N GLU A 724 21.66 34.47 26.41
CA GLU A 724 23.09 34.46 26.06
C GLU A 724 23.49 33.24 25.22
N VAL A 725 22.76 32.13 25.35
CA VAL A 725 23.00 30.92 24.54
C VAL A 725 22.35 31.03 23.18
N MET A 726 21.16 31.61 23.01
CA MET A 726 20.59 31.98 21.70
C MET A 726 21.38 33.12 21.08
N ALA A 727 21.89 34.11 21.80
CA ALA A 727 22.80 35.09 21.19
C ALA A 727 24.07 34.42 20.63
N LYS A 728 24.62 33.41 21.33
CA LYS A 728 25.74 32.60 20.85
C LYS A 728 25.34 31.57 19.79
N LEU A 729 24.16 30.96 19.85
CA LEU A 729 23.68 30.00 18.87
C LEU A 729 23.23 30.71 17.60
N ASP A 730 22.60 31.88 17.66
CA ASP A 730 22.28 32.72 16.51
C ASP A 730 23.57 33.35 15.94
N GLN A 731 24.60 33.65 16.74
CA GLN A 731 25.93 33.93 16.19
C GLN A 731 26.57 32.70 15.55
N GLN A 732 26.49 31.52 16.18
CA GLN A 732 27.08 30.27 15.68
C GLN A 732 26.27 29.65 14.55
N LYS A 733 24.99 29.98 14.41
CA LYS A 733 24.05 29.55 13.36
C LYS A 733 24.00 30.59 12.26
N ALA A 734 24.22 31.88 12.52
CA ALA A 734 24.60 32.83 11.47
C ALA A 734 26.03 32.57 10.96
N GLN A 735 26.97 32.14 11.81
CA GLN A 735 28.29 31.67 11.37
C GLN A 735 28.19 30.32 10.68
N ALA A 736 27.46 29.34 11.20
CA ALA A 736 27.31 28.05 10.57
C ALA A 736 26.41 28.12 9.34
N GLU A 737 25.43 29.03 9.24
CA GLU A 737 24.73 29.31 7.98
C GLU A 737 25.60 30.11 7.04
N ALA A 738 26.44 31.05 7.49
CA ALA A 738 27.40 31.72 6.62
C ALA A 738 28.49 30.76 6.14
N GLU A 739 28.96 29.84 6.97
CA GLU A 739 29.94 28.81 6.68
C GLU A 739 29.32 27.66 5.89
N HIS A 740 28.09 27.24 6.16
CA HIS A 740 27.34 26.25 5.37
C HIS A 740 26.87 26.84 4.05
N LYS A 741 26.58 28.15 3.96
CA LYS A 741 26.27 28.83 2.69
C LYS A 741 27.54 29.13 1.91
N ALA A 742 28.65 29.46 2.57
CA ALA A 742 29.97 29.51 1.93
C ALA A 742 30.49 28.11 1.57
N GLN A 743 30.11 27.06 2.30
CA GLN A 743 30.46 25.67 2.02
C GLN A 743 29.55 25.12 0.93
N ILE A 744 28.25 25.47 0.89
CA ILE A 744 27.37 25.24 -0.26
C ILE A 744 27.86 26.04 -1.46
N GLU A 745 28.33 27.28 -1.32
CA GLU A 745 28.93 28.03 -2.45
C GLU A 745 30.26 27.42 -2.89
N ARG A 746 31.12 26.96 -1.97
CA ARG A 746 32.36 26.21 -2.28
C ARG A 746 32.07 24.82 -2.85
N ASP A 747 31.02 24.15 -2.42
CA ASP A 747 30.62 22.81 -2.87
C ASP A 747 29.80 22.89 -4.15
N LEU A 748 29.10 23.99 -4.41
CA LEU A 748 28.52 24.31 -5.71
C LEU A 748 29.59 24.80 -6.67
N GLN A 749 30.60 25.54 -6.22
CA GLN A 749 31.78 25.86 -7.03
C GLN A 749 32.62 24.60 -7.28
N ALA A 750 32.85 23.75 -6.30
CA ALA A 750 33.59 22.50 -6.45
C ALA A 750 32.77 21.43 -7.19
N LYS A 751 31.44 21.39 -7.07
CA LYS A 751 30.57 20.58 -7.94
C LYS A 751 30.48 21.19 -9.34
N ALA A 752 30.49 22.50 -9.52
CA ALA A 752 30.54 23.13 -10.84
C ALA A 752 31.93 23.00 -11.49
N GLU A 753 33.01 22.97 -10.73
CA GLU A 753 34.37 22.71 -11.21
C GLU A 753 34.60 21.22 -11.41
N ALA A 754 34.04 20.34 -10.57
CA ALA A 754 34.05 18.90 -10.79
C ALA A 754 33.10 18.48 -11.91
N GLU A 755 31.96 19.15 -12.13
CA GLU A 755 31.14 19.01 -13.34
C GLU A 755 31.87 19.57 -14.54
N LYS A 756 32.43 20.79 -14.47
CA LYS A 756 33.21 21.37 -15.58
C LYS A 756 34.45 20.55 -15.90
N SER A 757 35.06 19.89 -14.92
CA SER A 757 36.19 18.98 -15.06
C SER A 757 35.75 17.58 -15.50
N LYS A 758 34.57 17.08 -15.09
CA LYS A 758 33.93 15.87 -15.64
C LYS A 758 33.44 16.10 -17.07
N VAL A 759 32.98 17.29 -17.42
CA VAL A 759 32.55 17.72 -18.74
C VAL A 759 33.76 18.03 -19.61
N LEU A 760 34.86 18.59 -19.08
CA LEU A 760 36.14 18.63 -19.79
C LEU A 760 36.72 17.23 -19.96
N ALA A 761 36.64 16.35 -18.96
CA ALA A 761 37.15 14.98 -19.04
C ALA A 761 36.26 14.10 -19.93
N ALA A 762 34.96 14.35 -20.00
CA ALA A 762 34.02 13.70 -20.91
C ALA A 762 34.13 14.28 -22.32
N ALA A 763 34.25 15.59 -22.50
CA ALA A 763 34.54 16.21 -23.79
C ALA A 763 35.94 15.82 -24.29
N LYS A 764 36.91 15.62 -23.39
CA LYS A 764 38.23 15.07 -23.71
C LYS A 764 38.16 13.57 -23.97
N LYS A 765 37.36 12.78 -23.23
CA LYS A 765 37.10 11.37 -23.59
C LYS A 765 36.39 11.22 -24.92
N VAL A 766 35.44 12.09 -25.23
CA VAL A 766 34.72 12.13 -26.51
C VAL A 766 35.65 12.62 -27.61
N ALA A 767 36.47 13.65 -27.37
CA ALA A 767 37.48 14.10 -28.33
C ALA A 767 38.58 13.06 -28.53
N ASP A 768 39.02 12.35 -27.48
CA ASP A 768 40.01 11.27 -27.55
C ASP A 768 39.38 10.00 -28.17
N GLN A 769 38.07 9.75 -27.99
CA GLN A 769 37.33 8.70 -28.68
C GLN A 769 37.04 9.07 -30.13
N GLU A 770 36.79 10.34 -30.47
CA GLU A 770 36.69 10.83 -31.84
C GLU A 770 38.06 10.86 -32.50
N LEU A 771 39.15 11.16 -31.78
CA LEU A 771 40.53 11.04 -32.27
C LEU A 771 40.91 9.57 -32.45
N ALA A 772 40.50 8.68 -31.54
CA ALA A 772 40.72 7.25 -31.67
C ALA A 772 39.89 6.65 -32.80
N GLN A 773 38.62 7.05 -32.95
CA GLN A 773 37.79 6.65 -34.09
C GLN A 773 38.24 7.31 -35.40
N GLN A 774 38.83 8.51 -35.39
CA GLN A 774 39.47 9.10 -36.56
C GLN A 774 40.79 8.39 -36.86
N ALA A 775 41.61 8.06 -35.87
CA ALA A 775 42.85 7.31 -36.06
C ALA A 775 42.58 5.86 -36.49
N GLU A 776 41.51 5.24 -36.02
CA GLU A 776 41.05 3.91 -36.43
C GLU A 776 40.38 3.96 -37.81
N ARG A 777 39.57 4.98 -38.13
CA ARG A 777 39.10 5.23 -39.50
C ARG A 777 40.23 5.58 -40.46
N MET A 778 41.25 6.29 -40.01
CA MET A 778 42.46 6.58 -40.79
C MET A 778 43.33 5.34 -40.94
N ALA A 779 43.47 4.51 -39.91
CA ALA A 779 44.19 3.23 -40.01
C ALA A 779 43.45 2.22 -40.89
N VAL A 780 42.11 2.17 -40.81
CA VAL A 780 41.27 1.38 -41.71
C VAL A 780 41.31 1.95 -43.13
N ALA A 781 41.26 3.28 -43.31
CA ALA A 781 41.39 3.91 -44.62
C ALA A 781 42.80 3.78 -45.20
N GLU A 782 43.86 3.78 -44.37
CA GLU A 782 45.24 3.59 -44.78
C GLU A 782 45.53 2.11 -45.06
N THR A 783 44.90 1.18 -44.32
CA THR A 783 44.95 -0.25 -44.61
C THR A 783 44.16 -0.57 -45.88
N GLN A 784 42.97 0.01 -46.06
CA GLN A 784 42.20 -0.07 -47.30
C GLN A 784 42.91 0.62 -48.47
N ALA A 785 43.61 1.74 -48.25
CA ALA A 785 44.41 2.41 -49.27
C ALA A 785 45.70 1.65 -49.60
N LYS A 786 46.33 0.99 -48.62
CA LYS A 786 47.46 0.06 -48.84
C LYS A 786 47.01 -1.20 -49.56
N GLU A 787 45.82 -1.72 -49.27
CA GLU A 787 45.24 -2.88 -49.95
C GLU A 787 44.73 -2.53 -51.35
N GLN A 788 44.13 -1.34 -51.54
CA GLN A 788 43.80 -0.78 -52.85
C GLN A 788 45.05 -0.44 -53.66
N MET A 789 46.11 0.11 -53.05
CA MET A 789 47.42 0.25 -53.71
C MET A 789 48.04 -1.11 -54.04
N ARG A 790 47.87 -2.14 -53.20
CA ARG A 790 48.39 -3.48 -53.50
C ARG A 790 47.61 -4.14 -54.65
N LYS A 791 46.28 -3.95 -54.70
CA LYS A 791 45.44 -4.37 -55.84
C LYS A 791 45.77 -3.57 -57.10
N ALA A 792 45.80 -2.24 -57.03
CA ALA A 792 46.17 -1.37 -58.14
C ALA A 792 47.62 -1.58 -58.62
N SER A 793 48.56 -1.95 -57.74
CA SER A 793 49.93 -2.32 -58.12
C SER A 793 49.99 -3.70 -58.77
N ALA A 794 49.19 -4.67 -58.31
CA ALA A 794 49.06 -5.96 -58.97
C ALA A 794 48.37 -5.86 -60.33
N GLU A 795 47.33 -5.02 -60.45
CA GLU A 795 46.64 -4.69 -61.69
C GLU A 795 47.53 -3.86 -62.63
N LEU A 796 48.39 -2.97 -62.09
CA LEU A 796 49.37 -2.22 -62.87
C LEU A 796 50.52 -3.10 -63.37
N GLU A 797 50.99 -4.08 -62.60
CA GLU A 797 51.98 -5.07 -63.07
C GLU A 797 51.36 -6.05 -64.07
N ALA A 798 50.11 -6.48 -63.89
CA ALA A 798 49.37 -7.23 -64.89
C ALA A 798 49.20 -6.41 -66.19
N ALA A 799 48.75 -5.17 -66.10
CA ALA A 799 48.61 -4.26 -67.24
C ALA A 799 49.95 -3.90 -67.89
N LYS A 800 51.06 -3.77 -67.14
CA LYS A 800 52.40 -3.63 -67.71
C LYS A 800 52.83 -4.87 -68.49
N LYS A 801 52.43 -6.07 -68.02
CA LYS A 801 52.72 -7.32 -68.71
C LYS A 801 51.91 -7.44 -70.00
N GLU A 802 50.61 -7.13 -69.97
CA GLU A 802 49.76 -7.03 -71.17
C GLU A 802 50.23 -5.93 -72.14
N VAL A 803 50.69 -4.77 -71.64
CA VAL A 803 51.25 -3.69 -72.47
C VAL A 803 52.64 -4.04 -73.02
N ALA A 804 53.42 -4.88 -72.33
CA ALA A 804 54.68 -5.42 -72.86
C ALA A 804 54.43 -6.44 -73.97
N GLU A 805 53.46 -7.34 -73.78
CA GLU A 805 53.01 -8.31 -74.79
C GLU A 805 52.36 -7.60 -75.99
N ALA A 806 51.52 -6.59 -75.76
CA ALA A 806 50.95 -5.74 -76.80
C ALA A 806 52.01 -4.86 -77.51
N LYS A 807 53.08 -4.43 -76.83
CA LYS A 807 54.22 -3.77 -77.49
C LYS A 807 55.06 -4.75 -78.30
N ALA A 808 55.26 -5.98 -77.83
CA ALA A 808 55.94 -7.02 -78.60
C ALA A 808 55.14 -7.36 -79.87
N GLU A 809 53.83 -7.52 -79.75
CA GLU A 809 52.93 -7.78 -80.88
C GLU A 809 52.80 -6.57 -81.81
N LEU A 810 52.72 -5.33 -81.29
CA LEU A 810 52.77 -4.11 -82.12
C LEU A 810 54.11 -3.95 -82.84
N THR A 811 55.22 -4.38 -82.24
CA THR A 811 56.54 -4.39 -82.90
C THR A 811 56.59 -5.47 -83.99
N ARG A 812 55.99 -6.63 -83.74
CA ARG A 812 55.81 -7.71 -84.72
C ARG A 812 54.94 -7.27 -85.90
N GLN A 813 53.81 -6.59 -85.63
CA GLN A 813 52.92 -6.02 -86.64
C GLN A 813 53.56 -4.84 -87.39
N LYS A 814 54.41 -4.02 -86.74
CA LYS A 814 55.20 -2.99 -87.43
C LYS A 814 56.29 -3.59 -88.32
N ALA A 815 56.92 -4.68 -87.93
CA ALA A 815 57.85 -5.42 -88.80
C ALA A 815 57.10 -6.06 -89.99
N LEU A 816 55.95 -6.69 -89.74
CA LEU A 816 55.08 -7.25 -90.77
C LEU A 816 54.55 -6.17 -91.73
N ARG A 817 54.19 -4.99 -91.21
CA ARG A 817 53.73 -3.84 -92.00
C ARG A 817 54.86 -3.16 -92.76
N ALA A 818 56.07 -3.07 -92.22
CA ALA A 818 57.23 -2.57 -92.96
C ALA A 818 57.60 -3.50 -94.12
N GLU A 819 57.46 -4.82 -93.93
CA GLU A 819 57.61 -5.82 -94.99
C GLU A 819 56.45 -5.74 -96.01
N LEU A 820 55.21 -5.57 -95.55
CA LEU A 820 54.03 -5.40 -96.42
C LEU A 820 54.10 -4.09 -97.22
N GLU A 821 54.56 -2.99 -96.63
CA GLU A 821 54.76 -1.70 -97.31
C GLU A 821 55.93 -1.77 -98.31
N LYS A 822 56.97 -2.59 -98.05
CA LYS A 822 57.99 -2.95 -99.04
C LYS A 822 57.39 -3.71 -100.23
N GLN A 823 56.49 -4.64 -99.97
CA GLN A 823 55.82 -5.45 -101.00
C GLN A 823 54.72 -4.66 -101.75
N LEU A 824 54.07 -3.69 -101.10
CA LEU A 824 53.05 -2.81 -101.71
C LEU A 824 53.69 -1.68 -102.52
N ALA A 825 54.81 -1.10 -102.07
CA ALA A 825 55.59 -0.15 -102.88
C ALA A 825 56.14 -0.77 -104.18
N ALA A 826 56.32 -2.11 -104.21
CA ALA A 826 56.68 -2.85 -105.40
C ALA A 826 55.49 -3.24 -106.30
N LYS A 827 54.23 -3.06 -105.87
CA LYS A 827 53.04 -3.61 -106.55
C LYS A 827 51.92 -2.60 -106.86
N ALA A 828 51.86 -1.47 -106.16
CA ALA A 828 50.89 -0.39 -106.40
C ALA A 828 51.26 0.53 -107.59
N LYS A 829 51.97 -0.02 -108.58
CA LYS A 829 52.22 0.62 -109.90
C LYS A 829 51.15 0.23 -110.93
N THR A 830 50.04 -0.34 -110.44
CA THR A 830 48.97 -0.97 -111.22
C THR A 830 47.66 -0.84 -110.44
N GLU A 831 46.79 0.02 -110.96
CA GLU A 831 45.31 -0.09 -111.05
C GLU A 831 44.44 -0.37 -109.80
N THR A 832 43.13 -0.07 -109.74
CA THR A 832 42.17 0.90 -110.33
C THR A 832 40.77 0.36 -109.93
N GLN A 833 39.87 1.24 -109.46
CA GLN A 833 38.39 1.11 -109.50
C GLN A 833 37.58 0.08 -108.66
N ALA A 834 36.28 0.44 -108.57
CA ALA A 834 35.07 -0.38 -108.43
C ALA A 834 34.69 -0.84 -107.00
N LYS A 835 33.61 -0.29 -106.40
CA LYS A 835 32.16 -0.57 -106.60
C LYS A 835 31.73 -1.86 -105.86
N SER A 836 30.88 -1.85 -104.82
CA SER A 836 29.48 -1.36 -104.64
C SER A 836 28.41 -2.42 -105.00
N VAL A 837 27.27 -2.39 -104.29
CA VAL A 837 25.92 -2.85 -104.74
C VAL A 837 25.71 -4.39 -104.79
N THR A 838 24.57 -5.00 -104.44
CA THR A 838 23.42 -4.75 -103.52
C THR A 838 22.62 -6.07 -103.37
N GLU A 839 21.64 -6.12 -102.44
CA GLU A 839 20.32 -6.81 -102.60
C GLU A 839 20.28 -8.37 -102.72
N ALA A 840 19.18 -9.07 -102.40
CA ALA A 840 17.83 -8.66 -102.01
C ALA A 840 17.08 -9.71 -101.14
N GLN A 841 16.18 -9.20 -100.28
CA GLN A 841 14.81 -9.69 -100.00
C GLN A 841 14.51 -11.05 -99.30
N ALA A 842 13.41 -10.96 -98.53
CA ALA A 842 12.35 -11.96 -98.33
C ALA A 842 12.50 -13.10 -97.28
N SER A 843 12.10 -12.73 -96.05
CA SER A 843 10.89 -13.28 -95.39
C SER A 843 11.00 -14.40 -94.32
N VAL A 844 10.08 -14.27 -93.34
CA VAL A 844 9.59 -15.24 -92.36
C VAL A 844 10.45 -15.57 -91.12
N ALA A 845 9.91 -15.10 -89.98
CA ALA A 845 9.98 -15.61 -88.60
C ALA A 845 11.13 -15.21 -87.63
N VAL A 846 10.67 -14.89 -86.41
CA VAL A 846 11.36 -14.77 -85.09
C VAL A 846 12.13 -13.45 -84.78
N THR A 847 11.66 -12.75 -83.73
CA THR A 847 12.27 -11.60 -83.00
C THR A 847 12.46 -10.26 -83.77
N PRO A 848 12.56 -9.08 -83.10
CA PRO A 848 12.86 -8.84 -81.67
C PRO A 848 11.90 -7.89 -80.90
N ALA A 849 12.22 -7.71 -79.60
CA ALA A 849 11.97 -6.57 -78.69
C ALA A 849 10.59 -5.83 -78.68
N ALA A 850 9.90 -5.64 -77.55
CA ALA A 850 10.17 -6.04 -76.17
C ALA A 850 8.88 -6.60 -75.53
N ALA A 851 9.01 -7.81 -74.98
CA ALA A 851 7.96 -8.69 -74.51
C ALA A 851 8.60 -9.58 -73.43
N LYS A 852 7.94 -10.08 -72.39
CA LYS A 852 6.50 -10.16 -72.03
C LYS A 852 6.48 -10.53 -70.53
N ASN A 853 5.50 -10.23 -69.68
CA ASN A 853 4.09 -10.67 -69.60
C ASN A 853 3.53 -10.05 -68.28
N ALA A 854 2.24 -9.94 -67.98
CA ALA A 854 0.97 -10.02 -68.74
C ALA A 854 -0.20 -9.67 -67.79
N VAL A 855 -1.42 -9.42 -68.33
CA VAL A 855 -2.74 -9.72 -67.69
C VAL A 855 -3.10 -8.89 -66.42
N THR A 856 -4.25 -8.18 -66.29
CA THR A 856 -5.50 -8.14 -67.09
C THR A 856 -6.30 -6.84 -66.93
N ALA A 857 -6.99 -6.46 -68.02
CA ALA A 857 -8.38 -5.98 -68.11
C ALA A 857 -8.93 -4.76 -67.31
N LYS A 858 -9.52 -3.85 -68.12
CA LYS A 858 -10.85 -3.22 -67.99
C LYS A 858 -11.08 -2.02 -67.03
N LYS A 859 -11.28 -0.89 -67.72
CA LYS A 859 -12.53 -0.08 -67.75
C LYS A 859 -13.07 0.56 -66.44
N ALA A 860 -13.08 1.90 -66.52
CA ALA A 860 -14.23 2.78 -66.27
C ALA A 860 -14.50 3.35 -64.86
N THR A 861 -14.77 4.66 -64.89
CA THR A 861 -15.73 5.43 -64.08
C THR A 861 -15.50 5.67 -62.57
N ALA A 862 -15.24 6.95 -62.30
CA ALA A 862 -16.08 7.85 -61.48
C ALA A 862 -15.79 8.06 -59.97
N LYS A 863 -15.66 9.36 -59.66
CA LYS A 863 -16.24 10.11 -58.53
C LYS A 863 -15.75 9.89 -57.08
N LYS A 864 -15.61 11.06 -56.44
CA LYS A 864 -16.10 11.48 -55.09
C LYS A 864 -15.17 11.36 -53.84
N VAL A 865 -14.83 12.56 -53.33
CA VAL A 865 -15.25 13.11 -52.01
C VAL A 865 -14.38 12.91 -50.74
N THR A 866 -13.73 14.04 -50.37
CA THR A 866 -13.60 14.68 -49.04
C THR A 866 -12.74 14.14 -47.87
N ALA A 867 -11.87 15.06 -47.39
CA ALA A 867 -11.83 15.67 -46.05
C ALA A 867 -10.82 15.24 -44.94
N LYS A 868 -10.19 16.31 -44.41
CA LYS A 868 -9.90 16.68 -43.00
C LYS A 868 -8.67 16.16 -42.22
N LYS A 869 -7.98 17.17 -41.67
CA LYS A 869 -7.31 17.30 -40.36
C LYS A 869 -5.88 16.73 -40.17
N SER A 870 -5.28 17.15 -39.04
CA SER A 870 -3.87 17.54 -38.89
C SER A 870 -3.41 17.50 -37.41
N GLY A 871 -2.12 17.30 -37.12
CA GLY A 871 -1.53 17.57 -35.79
C GLY A 871 -0.05 17.20 -35.58
N SER A 872 0.72 18.10 -34.93
CA SER A 872 2.00 17.98 -34.15
C SER A 872 3.20 17.13 -34.67
N ALA A 873 4.49 17.49 -34.61
CA ALA A 873 5.33 18.53 -33.96
C ALA A 873 5.96 18.25 -32.56
N SER A 874 7.30 18.26 -32.48
CA SER A 874 8.17 18.41 -31.27
C SER A 874 9.67 18.41 -31.71
N LYS A 875 10.74 18.74 -30.96
CA LYS A 875 11.17 19.92 -30.12
C LYS A 875 12.72 19.85 -29.96
N VAL A 876 13.43 20.97 -29.71
CA VAL A 876 14.38 21.21 -28.57
C VAL A 876 15.21 22.52 -28.73
N SER A 877 15.43 23.19 -27.58
CA SER A 877 16.39 24.27 -27.25
C SER A 877 15.92 25.74 -27.29
N LYS A 878 16.60 26.53 -26.43
CA LYS A 878 16.47 27.96 -26.07
C LYS A 878 15.40 28.34 -25.02
N LYS A 879 15.86 28.57 -23.79
CA LYS A 879 15.35 29.64 -22.91
C LYS A 879 16.38 30.07 -21.86
N ALA A 880 16.92 31.27 -22.05
CA ALA A 880 17.48 32.14 -21.02
C ALA A 880 16.98 33.56 -21.34
N ALA A 881 16.92 34.45 -20.33
CA ALA A 881 16.33 35.79 -20.37
C ALA A 881 14.79 35.87 -20.49
N ALA A 882 14.12 36.02 -19.33
CA ALA A 882 12.89 36.80 -19.13
C ALA A 882 12.57 36.94 -17.62
N LYS A 883 13.45 37.62 -16.86
CA LYS A 883 13.28 37.85 -15.41
C LYS A 883 12.57 39.18 -15.14
N GLN A 884 11.35 39.36 -15.67
CA GLN A 884 10.59 40.62 -15.52
C GLN A 884 9.09 40.52 -15.92
N ALA A 885 8.28 39.69 -15.26
CA ALA A 885 6.80 39.71 -15.40
C ALA A 885 6.07 38.88 -14.31
N ALA A 886 6.30 39.17 -13.03
CA ALA A 886 5.51 38.60 -11.92
C ALA A 886 5.63 39.47 -10.65
N LYS A 887 5.39 40.79 -10.81
CA LYS A 887 5.40 41.75 -9.68
C LYS A 887 4.33 42.85 -9.82
N THR A 888 3.21 42.52 -10.48
CA THR A 888 2.06 43.42 -10.65
C THR A 888 0.76 42.62 -10.84
N ALA A 889 0.29 41.98 -9.77
CA ALA A 889 -1.04 41.36 -9.68
C ALA A 889 -1.53 41.33 -8.21
N GLN A 890 -1.21 42.40 -7.46
CA GLN A 890 -1.57 42.55 -6.05
C GLN A 890 -1.81 44.04 -5.72
N ALA A 891 -2.55 44.70 -6.59
CA ALA A 891 -3.16 46.02 -6.43
C ALA A 891 -4.30 46.13 -7.46
N GLU A 892 -5.37 46.86 -7.13
CA GLU A 892 -6.60 47.09 -7.95
C GLU A 892 -7.78 46.11 -7.78
N SER A 893 -8.23 45.92 -6.54
CA SER A 893 -9.67 45.70 -6.24
C SER A 893 -10.12 46.31 -4.90
N LYS A 894 -9.60 47.49 -4.56
CA LYS A 894 -10.13 48.34 -3.49
C LYS A 894 -10.29 49.79 -3.96
N GLN A 895 -11.51 50.30 -3.82
CA GLN A 895 -11.94 51.71 -3.76
C GLN A 895 -11.99 52.55 -5.07
N ALA A 896 -13.18 52.52 -5.70
CA ALA A 896 -14.05 53.69 -5.96
C ALA A 896 -15.46 53.11 -6.16
N ARG A 897 -16.54 53.36 -5.39
CA ARG A 897 -17.01 54.47 -4.55
C ARG A 897 -17.52 55.70 -5.34
N LEU A 898 -18.85 55.75 -5.49
CA LEU A 898 -19.80 56.87 -5.71
C LEU A 898 -20.97 56.30 -6.55
N SER A 899 -22.27 56.44 -6.29
CA SER A 899 -23.16 56.90 -5.19
C SER A 899 -24.53 57.21 -5.85
N LEU A 900 -25.57 57.47 -5.05
CA LEU A 900 -26.97 57.81 -5.42
C LEU A 900 -27.82 56.55 -5.71
N ASP A 901 -28.82 56.12 -4.94
CA ASP A 901 -30.01 56.75 -4.28
C ASP A 901 -31.23 55.96 -4.86
N ASP A 902 -32.33 55.61 -4.18
CA ASP A 902 -32.83 55.93 -2.84
C ASP A 902 -33.84 54.84 -2.35
N ASP A 903 -34.34 55.02 -1.12
CA ASP A 903 -35.67 54.67 -0.59
C ASP A 903 -35.93 53.35 0.20
N SER A 904 -36.40 53.57 1.45
CA SER A 904 -37.26 52.79 2.39
C SER A 904 -37.32 51.23 2.42
N THR A 905 -37.53 50.52 3.55
CA THR A 905 -37.86 50.90 4.95
C THR A 905 -37.46 49.80 5.96
N GLN A 906 -37.07 50.20 7.18
CA GLN A 906 -37.14 49.40 8.44
C GLN A 906 -38.56 49.53 9.08
N PRO A 907 -38.94 48.93 10.26
CA PRO A 907 -38.11 48.35 11.33
C PRO A 907 -38.59 47.04 12.05
N ASP A 908 -37.68 46.53 12.91
CA ASP A 908 -37.83 45.96 14.28
C ASP A 908 -38.69 44.74 14.67
N ALA A 909 -37.95 43.70 15.10
CA ALA A 909 -38.02 42.91 16.33
C ALA A 909 -39.20 43.05 17.35
N ALA A 910 -39.74 41.89 17.76
CA ALA A 910 -40.12 41.60 19.16
C ALA A 910 -40.35 40.08 19.42
N SER A 911 -39.87 39.58 20.57
CA SER A 911 -40.45 38.43 21.30
C SER A 911 -41.17 38.98 22.55
N PRO A 912 -41.79 38.17 23.44
CA PRO A 912 -42.28 36.78 23.37
C PRO A 912 -43.78 36.64 23.75
N LYS A 913 -44.38 35.42 23.70
CA LYS A 913 -45.24 34.84 24.78
C LYS A 913 -45.89 33.48 24.46
N GLU A 914 -46.27 32.81 25.55
CA GLU A 914 -47.15 31.63 25.69
C GLU A 914 -48.44 31.75 24.83
N ASN A 915 -49.14 30.69 24.39
CA ASN A 915 -49.85 29.74 25.26
C ASN A 915 -50.62 28.63 24.48
N ASN A 916 -50.85 27.49 25.15
CA ASN A 916 -51.99 26.53 25.01
C ASN A 916 -52.45 25.93 23.65
N LYS A 917 -52.47 24.57 23.64
CA LYS A 917 -53.54 23.66 23.14
C LYS A 917 -54.08 23.81 21.70
N LYS A 918 -53.77 22.82 20.87
CA LYS A 918 -54.65 21.63 20.74
C LYS A 918 -53.93 20.44 20.14
#